data_AF-A0A930AJ08-F1
#
_entry.id   AF-A0A930AJ08-F1
#
_cell.length_a   1.000
_cell.length_b   1.000
_cell.length_c   1.000
_cell.angle_alpha   90.00
_cell.angle_beta   90.00
_cell.angle_gamma   90.00
#
_symmetry.space_group_name_H-M   'P 1'
#
loop_
_entity.id
_entity.type
_entity.pdbx_description
1 polymer ?
#
loop_
_entity_poly.entity_id
_entity_poly.type
_entity_poly.pdbx_seq_one_letter_code
_entity_poly.pdbx_strand_id
1 'polypeptide(L)'
;MMKIIKEKLNIRRAVWFLLISAMFLLFYAPHLSFDVHMKKGIQGTVVVSNFNTDRGEEIFANYNYNSHKTWLDAQPSWEVIHLSNIPIVTNSLRLGFNNVKTDIAISKIDVSFGPFKLAEYTPENISNKIIASQGMVINTNDNTINLTVNGVEGWLQLETQEYLPKAAWVAVYLSILVLSWIIAYLIDKKITWAKHIPENEMMLIAAPIWCFFMSEICTGNYYYINLMNRFYNVAIYIILYKVIYLIFRRLPISVLICNLFVVIFGIVNMYVTQFRNRPIAPWDLTAIGTAADVISNYHVQIRYFMVIAIIIAILIYLLMRAVPRENTKINVYYATYPILIIVIALFLNSVGQYYLWDMNLLSIFQTDGTALSFTGLVNQYISDQPKKPEGYSVEELKELGKELAERAAANVDPNGTKPTNIIMVMNESFADMNVGGTNYADNIIPYYLSLENTIRGNLYVDVRGGGTCNSEYESLTGNTTAFFAGGVYPFNMYMHRNVPSMISYFNQSGFTTTGIHLGKSTNWNRASAWKKLQYQDKVFAETFDGLETIHGYPSDAQNFKVLEETYEKEKDKKNFIFNITYQNHGGYDDKDDLKKTVNFSSIGGGYGHAENYFSLMKISDQDYKNLIEYFSKVKEPTMIVMFGDHQPSLGADCDNLLFPHAGTPENDMTQYITPFSIWANYDIPDETIDKLSINYLSSLIMKTANYQMTPYQEFLYELKDKYPVIGLYGCYDAAGKYYQSVYDIDDADINTYRCLQYNNVFDSDRIPSLFYPEGKESN
;
A
#
# COMPACT_ATOMS: atom_id res chain seq x y z
N MET A 1 -40.23 -29.33 -7.54
CA MET A 1 -39.37 -28.42 -8.33
C MET A 1 -38.25 -29.15 -9.08
N MET A 2 -37.28 -29.83 -8.43
CA MET A 2 -36.18 -30.55 -9.13
C MET A 2 -36.64 -31.65 -10.10
N LYS A 3 -37.74 -32.38 -9.80
CA LYS A 3 -38.31 -33.39 -10.70
C LYS A 3 -38.89 -32.76 -11.99
N ILE A 4 -39.55 -31.61 -11.85
CA ILE A 4 -40.08 -30.81 -12.96
C ILE A 4 -38.97 -30.19 -13.81
N ILE A 5 -37.88 -29.72 -13.18
CA ILE A 5 -36.70 -29.21 -13.90
C ILE A 5 -36.04 -30.33 -14.72
N LYS A 6 -35.92 -31.54 -14.17
CA LYS A 6 -35.39 -32.71 -14.90
C LYS A 6 -36.30 -33.18 -16.04
N GLU A 7 -37.62 -33.06 -15.90
CA GLU A 7 -38.59 -33.49 -16.91
C GLU A 7 -38.81 -32.48 -18.04
N LYS A 8 -38.62 -31.17 -17.79
CA LYS A 8 -38.89 -30.10 -18.78
C LYS A 8 -37.66 -29.35 -19.29
N LEU A 9 -36.56 -29.29 -18.54
CA LEU A 9 -35.34 -28.57 -18.92
C LEU A 9 -34.31 -29.57 -19.45
N ASN A 10 -33.86 -29.40 -20.69
CA ASN A 10 -32.67 -30.12 -21.17
C ASN A 10 -31.45 -29.57 -20.41
N ILE A 11 -31.00 -30.32 -19.40
CA ILE A 11 -29.89 -29.95 -18.51
C ILE A 11 -28.62 -29.66 -19.31
N ARG A 12 -28.32 -30.49 -20.32
CA ARG A 12 -27.13 -30.31 -21.17
C ARG A 12 -27.16 -28.97 -21.89
N ARG A 13 -28.32 -28.58 -22.42
CA ARG A 13 -28.50 -27.26 -23.05
C ARG A 13 -28.34 -26.12 -22.03
N ALA A 14 -28.86 -26.27 -20.82
CA ALA A 14 -28.70 -25.28 -19.76
C ALA A 14 -27.22 -25.10 -19.35
N VAL A 15 -26.45 -26.20 -19.30
CA VAL A 15 -25.00 -26.17 -19.04
C VAL A 15 -24.25 -25.46 -20.17
N TRP A 16 -24.57 -25.76 -21.43
CA TRP A 16 -24.01 -25.04 -22.57
C TRP A 16 -24.32 -23.54 -22.53
N PHE A 17 -25.57 -23.18 -22.21
CA PHE A 17 -25.98 -21.79 -22.06
C PHE A 17 -25.14 -21.06 -21.01
N LEU A 18 -24.90 -21.67 -19.85
CA LEU A 18 -24.06 -21.08 -18.80
C LEU A 18 -22.60 -20.94 -19.23
N LEU A 19 -22.04 -21.94 -19.92
CA LEU A 19 -20.67 -21.90 -20.39
C LEU A 19 -20.48 -20.81 -21.46
N ILE A 20 -21.40 -20.70 -22.42
CA ILE A 20 -21.31 -19.70 -23.49
C ILE A 20 -21.48 -18.28 -22.93
N SER A 21 -22.47 -18.07 -22.05
CA SER A 21 -22.66 -16.78 -21.40
C SER A 21 -21.47 -16.39 -20.52
N ALA A 22 -20.90 -17.34 -19.78
CA ALA A 22 -19.64 -17.15 -19.07
C ALA A 22 -18.50 -16.71 -20.01
N MET A 23 -18.35 -17.37 -21.16
CA MET A 23 -17.33 -16.99 -22.15
C MET A 23 -17.54 -15.56 -22.67
N PHE A 24 -18.78 -15.13 -22.94
CA PHE A 24 -19.02 -13.74 -23.32
C PHE A 24 -18.54 -12.76 -22.24
N LEU A 25 -18.80 -13.04 -20.96
CA LEU A 25 -18.32 -12.20 -19.85
C LEU A 25 -16.80 -12.27 -19.66
N LEU A 26 -16.15 -13.38 -20.00
CA LEU A 26 -14.70 -13.48 -19.90
C LEU A 26 -14.01 -12.64 -20.99
N PHE A 27 -14.45 -12.78 -22.23
CA PHE A 27 -13.79 -12.19 -23.40
C PHE A 27 -14.13 -10.72 -23.63
N TYR A 28 -15.28 -10.26 -23.16
CA TYR A 28 -15.80 -8.94 -23.53
C TYR A 28 -16.22 -8.14 -22.30
N ALA A 29 -15.69 -6.92 -22.19
CA ALA A 29 -16.22 -5.87 -21.33
C ALA A 29 -16.35 -4.57 -22.14
N PRO A 30 -17.31 -3.71 -21.80
CA PRO A 30 -17.43 -2.42 -22.47
C PRO A 30 -16.26 -1.49 -22.13
N HIS A 31 -15.77 -0.80 -23.17
CA HIS A 31 -14.71 0.19 -23.07
C HIS A 31 -15.03 1.40 -23.95
N LEU A 32 -14.38 2.52 -23.66
CA LEU A 32 -14.36 3.73 -24.46
C LEU A 32 -13.11 3.75 -25.33
N SER A 33 -13.28 4.25 -26.55
CA SER A 33 -12.17 4.63 -27.41
C SER A 33 -12.46 5.99 -28.05
N PHE A 34 -11.48 6.88 -28.09
CA PHE A 34 -11.64 8.19 -28.72
C PHE A 34 -10.33 8.77 -29.20
N ASP A 35 -10.44 9.67 -30.16
CA ASP A 35 -9.30 10.33 -30.79
C ASP A 35 -9.18 11.77 -30.30
N VAL A 36 -8.00 12.09 -29.78
CA VAL A 36 -7.61 13.46 -29.42
C VAL A 36 -6.73 13.99 -30.55
N HIS A 37 -7.30 14.83 -31.39
CA HIS A 37 -6.59 15.50 -32.48
C HIS A 37 -5.89 16.75 -31.96
N MET A 38 -4.69 17.02 -32.46
CA MET A 38 -3.92 18.17 -32.02
C MET A 38 -3.16 18.81 -33.20
N LYS A 39 -2.97 20.12 -33.17
CA LYS A 39 -2.28 20.87 -34.25
C LYS A 39 -0.76 20.70 -34.21
N LYS A 40 -0.12 20.66 -35.38
CA LYS A 40 1.33 20.45 -35.59
C LYS A 40 2.24 21.35 -34.73
N GLY A 41 3.23 20.77 -34.03
CA GLY A 41 4.31 21.49 -33.30
C GLY A 41 4.24 21.45 -31.77
N ILE A 42 3.80 20.33 -31.17
CA ILE A 42 3.30 20.26 -29.79
C ILE A 42 4.40 19.94 -28.77
N GLN A 43 4.20 20.44 -27.55
CA GLN A 43 4.85 19.99 -26.32
C GLN A 43 3.76 19.75 -25.26
N GLY A 44 4.00 18.85 -24.29
CA GLY A 44 3.09 18.61 -23.17
C GLY A 44 2.67 17.14 -22.96
N THR A 45 1.70 16.95 -22.07
CA THR A 45 1.17 15.65 -21.65
C THR A 45 -0.35 15.65 -21.74
N VAL A 46 -0.91 14.57 -22.29
CA VAL A 46 -2.36 14.31 -22.30
C VAL A 46 -2.64 13.16 -21.34
N VAL A 47 -3.52 13.40 -20.38
CA VAL A 47 -3.88 12.45 -19.34
C VAL A 47 -5.38 12.19 -19.40
N VAL A 48 -5.77 10.94 -19.29
CA VAL A 48 -7.15 10.52 -19.10
C VAL A 48 -7.24 9.79 -17.78
N SER A 49 -8.08 10.31 -16.91
CA SER A 49 -8.33 9.76 -15.58
C SER A 49 -9.83 9.63 -15.32
N ASN A 50 -10.22 8.73 -14.41
CA ASN A 50 -11.56 8.76 -13.82
C ASN A 50 -11.48 9.51 -12.51
N PHE A 51 -12.52 10.28 -12.24
CA PHE A 51 -12.70 10.94 -10.97
C PHE A 51 -13.91 10.32 -10.27
N ASN A 52 -13.65 9.50 -9.26
CA ASN A 52 -14.67 8.81 -8.48
C ASN A 52 -14.67 9.31 -7.04
N THR A 53 -15.81 9.78 -6.55
CA THR A 53 -16.00 10.34 -5.19
C THR A 53 -15.59 9.36 -4.08
N ASP A 54 -15.63 8.05 -4.36
CA ASP A 54 -15.30 7.01 -3.38
C ASP A 54 -13.84 6.51 -3.49
N ARG A 55 -13.09 6.90 -4.53
CA ARG A 55 -11.76 6.31 -4.86
C ARG A 55 -10.67 7.30 -5.28
N GLY A 56 -10.99 8.59 -5.42
CA GLY A 56 -10.04 9.59 -5.93
C GLY A 56 -9.86 9.53 -7.45
N GLU A 57 -8.75 10.07 -7.92
CA GLU A 57 -8.39 10.15 -9.34
C GLU A 57 -7.55 8.95 -9.78
N GLU A 58 -7.99 8.23 -10.82
CA GLU A 58 -7.29 7.05 -11.37
C GLU A 58 -6.93 7.29 -12.84
N ILE A 59 -5.66 7.19 -13.23
CA ILE A 59 -5.17 7.43 -14.60
C ILE A 59 -5.28 6.14 -15.45
N PHE A 60 -5.92 6.22 -16.63
CA PHE A 60 -6.08 5.06 -17.56
C PHE A 60 -5.31 5.17 -18.86
N ALA A 61 -5.08 6.39 -19.34
CA ALA A 61 -4.34 6.60 -20.56
C ALA A 61 -3.54 7.89 -20.40
N ASN A 62 -2.23 7.80 -20.53
CA ASN A 62 -1.34 8.95 -20.39
C ASN A 62 -0.27 8.88 -21.48
N TYR A 63 -0.11 9.98 -22.19
CA TYR A 63 0.92 10.16 -23.20
C TYR A 63 1.67 11.47 -23.00
N ASN A 64 2.99 11.38 -22.87
CA ASN A 64 3.86 12.55 -22.79
C ASN A 64 4.51 12.78 -24.17
N TYR A 65 4.12 13.87 -24.81
CA TYR A 65 4.58 14.24 -26.16
C TYR A 65 6.06 14.62 -26.17
N ASN A 66 6.56 15.26 -25.11
CA ASN A 66 7.97 15.69 -25.04
C ASN A 66 8.91 14.49 -25.05
N SER A 67 8.60 13.49 -24.23
CA SER A 67 9.43 12.28 -24.12
C SER A 67 9.04 11.18 -25.12
N HIS A 68 7.96 11.37 -25.89
CA HIS A 68 7.34 10.36 -26.74
C HIS A 68 7.03 9.05 -26.00
N LYS A 69 6.81 9.14 -24.68
CA LYS A 69 6.52 7.98 -23.82
C LYS A 69 5.02 7.81 -23.66
N THR A 70 4.57 6.60 -23.97
CA THR A 70 3.23 6.11 -23.63
C THR A 70 3.31 5.34 -22.32
N TRP A 71 2.44 5.68 -21.36
CA TRP A 71 2.37 4.99 -20.08
C TRP A 71 1.29 3.88 -20.04
N LEU A 72 0.20 4.01 -20.82
CA LEU A 72 -0.95 3.07 -20.86
C LEU A 72 -1.55 2.97 -22.29
N ASP A 73 -2.81 2.53 -22.50
CA ASP A 73 -3.48 2.23 -23.81
C ASP A 73 -3.68 3.44 -24.78
N ALA A 74 -2.63 4.25 -24.98
CA ALA A 74 -2.59 5.39 -25.90
C ALA A 74 -1.67 5.10 -27.09
N GLN A 75 -2.20 5.24 -28.31
CA GLN A 75 -1.47 5.04 -29.56
C GLN A 75 -1.31 6.38 -30.28
N PRO A 76 -0.11 7.00 -30.20
CA PRO A 76 0.14 8.29 -30.81
C PRO A 76 0.41 8.16 -32.31
N SER A 77 0.01 9.18 -33.04
CA SER A 77 0.44 9.54 -34.39
C SER A 77 0.88 11.00 -34.41
N TRP A 78 1.39 11.49 -35.55
CA TRP A 78 1.89 12.86 -35.67
C TRP A 78 0.87 13.95 -35.26
N GLU A 79 -0.43 13.70 -35.41
CA GLU A 79 -1.50 14.69 -35.17
C GLU A 79 -2.67 14.15 -34.33
N VAL A 80 -2.66 12.87 -33.93
CA VAL A 80 -3.76 12.22 -33.21
C VAL A 80 -3.23 11.28 -32.15
N ILE A 81 -3.79 11.35 -30.93
CA ILE A 81 -3.63 10.31 -29.91
C ILE A 81 -4.90 9.48 -29.88
N HIS A 82 -4.79 8.21 -30.27
CA HIS A 82 -5.88 7.25 -30.13
C HIS A 82 -5.84 6.66 -28.72
N LEU A 83 -6.88 6.92 -27.94
CA LEU A 83 -7.04 6.40 -26.59
C LEU A 83 -8.03 5.25 -26.67
N SER A 84 -7.62 4.06 -26.25
CA SER A 84 -8.41 2.83 -26.42
C SER A 84 -8.53 2.05 -25.12
N ASN A 85 -9.47 1.10 -25.07
CA ASN A 85 -9.68 0.19 -23.94
C ASN A 85 -9.93 0.88 -22.58
N ILE A 86 -10.36 2.14 -22.59
CA ILE A 86 -10.65 2.87 -21.34
C ILE A 86 -11.89 2.26 -20.68
N PRO A 87 -11.83 1.79 -19.43
CA PRO A 87 -12.97 1.17 -18.76
C PRO A 87 -14.19 2.10 -18.67
N ILE A 88 -15.39 1.59 -18.94
CA ILE A 88 -16.63 2.35 -18.67
C ILE A 88 -16.96 2.25 -17.18
N VAL A 89 -16.78 3.35 -16.47
CA VAL A 89 -16.98 3.48 -15.02
C VAL A 89 -18.11 4.47 -14.72
N THR A 90 -18.76 4.36 -13.55
CA THR A 90 -20.06 4.99 -13.26
C THR A 90 -20.00 6.41 -12.71
N ASN A 91 -18.89 7.15 -12.78
CA ASN A 91 -18.82 8.49 -12.21
C ASN A 91 -18.52 9.56 -13.26
N SER A 92 -17.25 9.75 -13.62
CA SER A 92 -16.86 10.74 -14.63
C SER A 92 -15.48 10.47 -15.20
N LEU A 93 -15.24 10.93 -16.43
CA LEU A 93 -13.96 10.83 -17.13
C LEU A 93 -13.35 12.23 -17.21
N ARG A 94 -12.17 12.43 -16.66
CA ARG A 94 -11.39 13.65 -16.78
C ARG A 94 -10.35 13.52 -17.89
N LEU A 95 -10.27 14.53 -18.73
CA LEU A 95 -9.22 14.72 -19.74
C LEU A 95 -8.38 15.90 -19.31
N GLY A 96 -7.12 15.65 -18.93
CA GLY A 96 -6.13 16.63 -18.53
C GLY A 96 -5.12 16.90 -19.65
N PHE A 97 -4.71 18.17 -19.75
CA PHE A 97 -3.80 18.68 -20.77
C PHE A 97 -2.76 19.58 -20.09
N ASN A 98 -1.55 19.06 -19.92
CA ASN A 98 -0.48 19.71 -19.17
C ASN A 98 0.61 20.18 -20.14
N ASN A 99 1.00 21.44 -20.07
CA ASN A 99 1.92 22.12 -20.97
C ASN A 99 1.53 22.13 -22.46
N VAL A 100 0.26 21.87 -22.79
CA VAL A 100 -0.24 21.85 -24.16
C VAL A 100 -0.58 23.26 -24.63
N LYS A 101 0.21 23.83 -25.55
CA LYS A 101 0.08 25.22 -26.04
C LYS A 101 -0.71 25.38 -27.35
N THR A 102 -1.37 24.32 -27.80
CA THR A 102 -2.08 24.26 -29.09
C THR A 102 -3.54 23.93 -28.89
N ASP A 103 -4.38 24.34 -29.84
CA ASP A 103 -5.77 23.88 -29.87
C ASP A 103 -5.82 22.36 -30.04
N ILE A 104 -6.62 21.74 -29.17
CA ILE A 104 -6.94 20.32 -29.17
C ILE A 104 -8.36 20.17 -29.75
N ALA A 105 -8.59 19.12 -30.51
CA ALA A 105 -9.91 18.80 -31.05
C ALA A 105 -10.30 17.37 -30.68
N ILE A 106 -11.45 17.21 -30.02
CA ILE A 106 -12.08 15.90 -29.84
C ILE A 106 -13.12 15.75 -30.95
N SER A 107 -12.95 14.73 -31.79
CA SER A 107 -13.82 14.49 -32.95
C SER A 107 -15.01 13.60 -32.60
N LYS A 108 -14.80 12.56 -31.78
CA LYS A 108 -15.85 11.62 -31.34
C LYS A 108 -15.40 10.77 -30.16
N ILE A 109 -16.37 10.21 -29.43
CA ILE A 109 -16.14 9.13 -28.46
C ILE A 109 -16.96 7.91 -28.87
N ASP A 110 -16.27 6.80 -29.15
CA ASP A 110 -16.87 5.51 -29.47
C ASP A 110 -16.96 4.66 -28.19
N VAL A 111 -18.15 4.10 -27.97
CA VAL A 111 -18.39 3.13 -26.90
C VAL A 111 -18.49 1.76 -27.52
N SER A 112 -17.63 0.83 -27.12
CA SER A 112 -17.52 -0.49 -27.75
C SER A 112 -17.60 -1.63 -26.74
N PHE A 113 -18.09 -2.78 -27.20
CA PHE A 113 -18.07 -4.05 -26.49
C PHE A 113 -17.36 -5.08 -27.36
N GLY A 114 -16.07 -5.30 -27.07
CA GLY A 114 -15.20 -6.04 -27.99
C GLY A 114 -15.18 -5.40 -29.37
N PRO A 115 -15.43 -6.15 -30.47
CA PRO A 115 -15.45 -5.60 -31.82
C PRO A 115 -16.74 -4.83 -32.16
N PHE A 116 -17.72 -4.77 -31.26
CA PHE A 116 -19.03 -4.19 -31.55
C PHE A 116 -19.14 -2.77 -30.99
N LYS A 117 -19.28 -1.77 -31.86
CA LYS A 117 -19.61 -0.40 -31.44
C LYS A 117 -21.06 -0.35 -30.92
N LEU A 118 -21.22 0.01 -29.65
CA LEU A 118 -22.50 0.13 -28.95
C LEU A 118 -23.13 1.52 -29.07
N ALA A 119 -22.31 2.56 -29.02
CA ALA A 119 -22.75 3.95 -29.14
C ALA A 119 -21.61 4.82 -29.71
N GLU A 120 -21.99 5.94 -30.30
CA GLU A 120 -21.08 6.97 -30.80
C GLU A 120 -21.57 8.32 -30.27
N TYR A 121 -20.65 9.10 -29.71
CA TYR A 121 -20.92 10.43 -29.19
C TYR A 121 -20.25 11.46 -30.09
N THR A 122 -21.09 12.26 -30.75
CA THR A 122 -20.69 13.40 -31.57
C THR A 122 -20.21 14.58 -30.69
N PRO A 123 -19.49 15.56 -31.25
CA PRO A 123 -19.06 16.76 -30.53
C PRO A 123 -20.18 17.48 -29.76
N GLU A 124 -21.38 17.59 -30.35
CA GLU A 124 -22.55 18.17 -29.68
C GLU A 124 -22.95 17.36 -28.43
N ASN A 125 -22.99 16.04 -28.54
CA ASN A 125 -23.33 15.16 -27.43
C ASN A 125 -22.26 15.16 -26.34
N ILE A 126 -20.98 15.26 -26.71
CA ILE A 126 -19.87 15.34 -25.74
C ILE A 126 -19.90 16.68 -25.02
N SER A 127 -20.18 17.79 -25.72
CA SER A 127 -20.28 19.13 -25.14
C SER A 127 -21.34 19.21 -24.05
N ASN A 128 -22.49 18.54 -24.26
CA ASN A 128 -23.56 18.46 -23.27
C ASN A 128 -23.22 17.61 -22.05
N LYS A 129 -22.13 16.82 -22.10
CA LYS A 129 -21.65 15.96 -21.01
C LYS A 129 -20.52 16.59 -20.21
N ILE A 130 -20.05 17.79 -20.58
CA ILE A 130 -19.01 18.49 -19.83
C ILE A 130 -19.63 19.04 -18.54
N ILE A 131 -19.26 18.46 -17.40
CA ILE A 131 -19.79 18.84 -16.09
C ILE A 131 -18.88 19.82 -15.36
N ALA A 132 -17.58 19.82 -15.66
CA ALA A 132 -16.62 20.75 -15.10
C ALA A 132 -15.43 20.93 -16.06
N SER A 133 -14.77 22.08 -15.96
CA SER A 133 -13.51 22.35 -16.65
C SER A 133 -12.75 23.46 -15.94
N GLN A 134 -11.42 23.45 -16.06
CA GLN A 134 -10.54 24.48 -15.51
C GLN A 134 -9.39 24.73 -16.49
N GLY A 135 -8.94 25.98 -16.60
CA GLY A 135 -7.78 26.31 -17.42
C GLY A 135 -7.98 26.09 -18.91
N MET A 136 -9.24 26.05 -19.40
CA MET A 136 -9.54 25.77 -20.80
C MET A 136 -10.65 26.67 -21.36
N VAL A 137 -10.53 27.04 -22.63
CA VAL A 137 -11.61 27.59 -23.45
C VAL A 137 -12.15 26.47 -24.32
N ILE A 138 -13.47 26.27 -24.27
CA ILE A 138 -14.17 25.19 -24.97
C ILE A 138 -15.06 25.82 -26.05
N ASN A 139 -14.79 25.51 -27.31
CA ASN A 139 -15.57 25.96 -28.47
C ASN A 139 -16.07 24.76 -29.27
N THR A 140 -17.37 24.55 -29.28
CA THR A 140 -18.00 23.44 -30.00
C THR A 140 -18.43 23.89 -31.40
N ASN A 141 -17.93 23.21 -32.43
CA ASN A 141 -18.41 23.33 -33.81
C ASN A 141 -19.07 22.01 -34.25
N ASP A 142 -19.81 22.01 -35.37
CA ASP A 142 -20.58 20.84 -35.85
C ASP A 142 -19.77 19.51 -35.93
N ASN A 143 -18.44 19.60 -36.10
CA ASN A 143 -17.57 18.43 -36.29
C ASN A 143 -16.46 18.24 -35.25
N THR A 144 -16.20 19.19 -34.34
CA THR A 144 -15.16 19.05 -33.30
C THR A 144 -15.47 19.86 -32.05
N ILE A 145 -15.04 19.37 -30.88
CA ILE A 145 -14.87 20.20 -29.68
C ILE A 145 -13.46 20.74 -29.70
N ASN A 146 -13.31 22.03 -29.99
CA ASN A 146 -12.03 22.70 -29.94
C ASN A 146 -11.76 23.20 -28.51
N LEU A 147 -10.57 22.90 -28.04
CA LEU A 147 -10.14 23.03 -26.66
C LEU A 147 -8.83 23.80 -26.65
N THR A 148 -8.81 24.99 -26.07
CA THR A 148 -7.60 25.82 -25.96
C THR A 148 -7.22 25.92 -24.49
N VAL A 149 -6.02 25.45 -24.13
CA VAL A 149 -5.53 25.53 -22.74
C VAL A 149 -5.05 26.95 -22.45
N ASN A 150 -5.57 27.54 -21.39
CA ASN A 150 -5.18 28.86 -20.88
C ASN A 150 -4.11 28.68 -19.81
N GLY A 151 -2.83 28.76 -20.19
CA GLY A 151 -1.71 28.69 -19.25
C GLY A 151 -0.93 27.38 -19.35
N VAL A 152 -0.53 26.85 -18.19
CA VAL A 152 0.33 25.65 -18.08
C VAL A 152 -0.50 24.37 -18.00
N GLU A 153 -1.73 24.43 -17.49
CA GLU A 153 -2.58 23.25 -17.29
C GLU A 153 -4.03 23.59 -17.60
N GLY A 154 -4.73 22.62 -18.18
CA GLY A 154 -6.17 22.67 -18.34
C GLY A 154 -6.77 21.27 -18.35
N TRP A 155 -7.98 21.14 -17.81
CA TRP A 155 -8.71 19.88 -17.83
C TRP A 155 -10.20 20.10 -18.07
N LEU A 156 -10.85 19.07 -18.58
CA LEU A 156 -12.31 18.97 -18.67
C LEU A 156 -12.78 17.63 -18.12
N GLN A 157 -13.96 17.62 -17.54
CA GLN A 157 -14.56 16.44 -16.93
C GLN A 157 -15.90 16.15 -17.59
N LEU A 158 -16.03 14.92 -18.06
CA LEU A 158 -17.18 14.38 -18.76
C LEU A 158 -17.97 13.45 -17.85
N GLU A 159 -19.28 13.61 -17.81
CA GLU A 159 -20.16 12.68 -17.09
C GLU A 159 -20.23 11.32 -17.82
N THR A 160 -19.80 10.25 -17.14
CA THR A 160 -19.74 8.90 -17.75
C THR A 160 -21.00 8.06 -17.54
N GLN A 161 -21.84 8.41 -16.55
CA GLN A 161 -23.07 7.66 -16.22
C GLN A 161 -24.03 7.51 -17.39
N GLU A 162 -23.86 8.32 -18.42
CA GLU A 162 -24.73 8.37 -19.58
C GLU A 162 -24.09 7.87 -20.89
N TYR A 163 -22.82 7.42 -20.91
CA TYR A 163 -22.23 6.86 -22.14
C TYR A 163 -22.95 5.59 -22.61
N LEU A 164 -23.63 4.90 -21.70
CA LEU A 164 -24.62 3.87 -21.98
C LEU A 164 -25.75 4.02 -20.96
N PRO A 165 -26.99 4.37 -21.37
CA PRO A 165 -28.12 4.39 -20.46
C PRO A 165 -28.28 3.04 -19.74
N LYS A 166 -28.77 3.03 -18.50
CA LYS A 166 -29.03 1.78 -17.74
C LYS A 166 -29.83 0.75 -18.54
N ALA A 167 -30.77 1.20 -19.37
CA ALA A 167 -31.54 0.34 -20.28
C ALA A 167 -30.68 -0.33 -21.36
N ALA A 168 -29.66 0.36 -21.87
CA ALA A 168 -28.73 -0.19 -22.87
C ALA A 168 -27.81 -1.25 -22.25
N TRP A 169 -27.34 -1.04 -21.01
CA TRP A 169 -26.65 -2.08 -20.23
C TRP A 169 -27.48 -3.35 -20.08
N VAL A 170 -28.75 -3.19 -19.70
CA VAL A 170 -29.70 -4.31 -19.60
C VAL A 170 -29.88 -4.99 -20.96
N ALA A 171 -30.01 -4.22 -22.05
CA ALA A 171 -30.15 -4.77 -23.39
C ALA A 171 -28.93 -5.57 -23.85
N VAL A 172 -27.71 -5.10 -23.57
CA VAL A 172 -26.46 -5.83 -23.88
C VAL A 172 -26.42 -7.17 -23.15
N TYR A 173 -26.64 -7.18 -21.83
CA TYR A 173 -26.64 -8.42 -21.07
C TYR A 173 -27.77 -9.37 -21.48
N LEU A 174 -28.99 -8.86 -21.73
CA LEU A 174 -30.08 -9.68 -22.25
C LEU A 174 -29.76 -10.28 -23.62
N SER A 175 -29.11 -9.52 -24.51
CA SER A 175 -28.69 -9.99 -25.82
C SER A 175 -27.65 -11.09 -25.71
N ILE A 176 -26.68 -10.97 -24.80
CA ILE A 176 -25.71 -12.03 -24.48
C ILE A 176 -26.43 -13.30 -24.03
N LEU A 177 -27.42 -13.19 -23.15
CA LEU A 177 -28.18 -14.35 -22.68
C LEU A 177 -28.99 -14.99 -23.82
N VAL A 178 -29.69 -14.20 -24.64
CA VAL A 178 -30.45 -14.72 -25.78
C VAL A 178 -29.54 -15.40 -26.79
N LEU A 179 -28.43 -14.78 -27.17
CA LEU A 179 -27.43 -15.35 -28.07
C LEU A 179 -26.83 -16.63 -27.49
N SER A 180 -26.48 -16.64 -26.21
CA SER A 180 -25.96 -17.82 -25.51
C SER A 180 -26.95 -18.98 -25.57
N TRP A 181 -28.26 -18.69 -25.45
CA TRP A 181 -29.30 -19.70 -25.53
C TRP A 181 -29.45 -20.26 -26.95
N ILE A 182 -29.43 -19.38 -27.96
CA ILE A 182 -29.47 -19.79 -29.38
C ILE A 182 -28.27 -20.67 -29.71
N ILE A 183 -27.06 -20.25 -29.33
CA ILE A 183 -25.83 -21.02 -29.57
C ILE A 183 -25.91 -22.35 -28.82
N ALA A 184 -26.31 -22.36 -27.54
CA ALA A 184 -26.47 -23.59 -26.77
C ALA A 184 -27.45 -24.58 -27.42
N TYR A 185 -28.57 -24.07 -27.96
CA TYR A 185 -29.54 -24.87 -28.71
C TYR A 185 -28.92 -25.46 -29.98
N LEU A 186 -28.17 -24.66 -30.73
CA LEU A 186 -27.50 -25.10 -31.96
C LEU A 186 -26.42 -26.16 -31.69
N ILE A 187 -25.61 -25.97 -30.64
CA ILE A 187 -24.60 -26.95 -30.21
C ILE A 187 -25.26 -28.28 -29.82
N ASP A 188 -26.26 -28.23 -28.94
CA ASP A 188 -27.00 -29.40 -28.46
C ASP A 188 -27.66 -30.20 -29.60
N LYS A 189 -28.21 -29.52 -30.60
CA LYS A 189 -28.91 -30.17 -31.73
C LYS A 189 -28.01 -30.59 -32.89
N LYS A 190 -27.09 -29.73 -33.31
CA LYS A 190 -26.37 -29.87 -34.60
C LYS A 190 -24.95 -30.37 -34.46
N ILE A 191 -24.31 -30.20 -33.29
CA ILE A 191 -22.90 -30.55 -33.11
C ILE A 191 -22.80 -31.91 -32.42
N THR A 192 -22.45 -32.93 -33.20
CA THR A 192 -22.43 -34.33 -32.74
C THR A 192 -21.32 -34.59 -31.72
N TRP A 193 -20.11 -34.07 -31.95
CA TRP A 193 -18.98 -34.26 -31.04
C TRP A 193 -19.21 -33.60 -29.67
N ALA A 194 -19.98 -32.50 -29.63
CA ALA A 194 -20.32 -31.78 -28.41
C ALA A 194 -21.18 -32.62 -27.45
N LYS A 195 -21.73 -33.77 -27.88
CA LYS A 195 -22.42 -34.75 -27.04
C LYS A 195 -21.48 -35.62 -26.19
N HIS A 196 -20.18 -35.61 -26.48
CA HIS A 196 -19.19 -36.41 -25.75
C HIS A 196 -18.53 -35.65 -24.59
N ILE A 197 -18.70 -34.33 -24.49
CA ILE A 197 -18.16 -33.55 -23.36
C ILE A 197 -19.03 -33.77 -22.12
N PRO A 198 -18.47 -34.18 -20.97
CA PRO A 198 -19.25 -34.33 -19.74
C PRO A 198 -19.81 -32.99 -19.24
N GLU A 199 -21.06 -32.98 -18.79
CA GLU A 199 -21.69 -31.80 -18.19
C GLU A 199 -20.91 -31.28 -16.96
N ASN A 200 -20.27 -32.19 -16.22
CA ASN A 200 -19.44 -31.82 -15.08
C ASN A 200 -18.23 -30.99 -15.48
N GLU A 201 -17.49 -31.40 -16.51
CA GLU A 201 -16.32 -30.67 -16.98
C GLU A 201 -16.70 -29.28 -17.51
N MET A 202 -17.81 -29.18 -18.23
CA MET A 202 -18.34 -27.88 -18.66
C MET A 202 -18.66 -26.98 -17.46
N MET A 203 -19.25 -27.52 -16.39
CA MET A 203 -19.58 -26.74 -15.19
C MET A 203 -18.35 -26.40 -14.33
N LEU A 204 -17.31 -27.25 -14.32
CA LEU A 204 -16.03 -26.97 -13.68
C LEU A 204 -15.22 -25.88 -14.41
N ILE A 205 -15.67 -25.44 -15.59
CA ILE A 205 -15.14 -24.29 -16.32
C ILE A 205 -16.09 -23.08 -16.20
N ALA A 206 -17.40 -23.31 -16.43
CA ALA A 206 -18.40 -22.24 -16.43
C ALA A 206 -18.57 -21.59 -15.05
N ALA A 207 -18.64 -22.38 -13.97
CA ALA A 207 -18.89 -21.86 -12.63
C ALA A 207 -17.76 -20.95 -12.12
N PRO A 208 -16.46 -21.29 -12.27
CA PRO A 208 -15.35 -20.38 -11.99
C PRO A 208 -15.42 -19.02 -12.70
N ILE A 209 -15.80 -18.99 -13.98
CA ILE A 209 -15.90 -17.73 -14.74
C ILE A 209 -17.01 -16.84 -14.19
N TRP A 210 -18.17 -17.43 -13.90
CA TRP A 210 -19.26 -16.69 -13.24
C TRP A 210 -18.84 -16.22 -11.84
N CYS A 211 -18.10 -17.04 -11.10
CA CYS A 211 -17.59 -16.70 -9.78
C CYS A 211 -16.62 -15.51 -9.83
N PHE A 212 -15.69 -15.51 -10.79
CA PHE A 212 -14.82 -14.38 -11.11
C PHE A 212 -15.62 -13.11 -11.38
N PHE A 213 -16.56 -13.17 -12.32
CA PHE A 213 -17.40 -12.03 -12.67
C PHE A 213 -18.14 -11.46 -11.45
N MET A 214 -18.75 -12.32 -10.64
CA MET A 214 -19.47 -11.92 -9.43
C MET A 214 -18.55 -11.27 -8.39
N SER A 215 -17.39 -11.87 -8.13
CA SER A 215 -16.42 -11.35 -7.15
C SER A 215 -15.85 -10.00 -7.59
N GLU A 216 -15.42 -9.88 -8.85
CA GLU A 216 -14.79 -8.65 -9.35
C GLU A 216 -15.79 -7.52 -9.60
N ILE A 217 -17.08 -7.83 -9.82
CA ILE A 217 -18.12 -6.79 -9.79
C ILE A 217 -18.35 -6.27 -8.38
N CYS A 218 -18.29 -7.14 -7.36
CA CYS A 218 -18.43 -6.71 -5.98
C CYS A 218 -17.29 -5.76 -5.56
N THR A 219 -16.05 -6.08 -5.93
CA THR A 219 -14.89 -5.19 -5.69
C THR A 219 -14.87 -3.98 -6.61
N GLY A 220 -15.62 -4.02 -7.71
CA GLY A 220 -15.64 -2.99 -8.76
C GLY A 220 -14.49 -3.12 -9.76
N ASN A 221 -13.64 -4.14 -9.64
CA ASN A 221 -12.41 -4.28 -10.43
C ASN A 221 -12.66 -4.84 -11.84
N TYR A 222 -13.78 -5.55 -12.08
CA TYR A 222 -14.02 -6.31 -13.32
C TYR A 222 -13.77 -5.52 -14.61
N TYR A 223 -14.16 -4.24 -14.67
CA TYR A 223 -14.01 -3.40 -15.85
C TYR A 223 -12.57 -2.95 -16.13
N TYR A 224 -11.70 -2.97 -15.12
CA TYR A 224 -10.30 -2.54 -15.18
C TYR A 224 -9.35 -3.67 -15.56
N ILE A 225 -9.76 -4.93 -15.36
CA ILE A 225 -8.91 -6.10 -15.61
C ILE A 225 -8.79 -6.35 -17.11
N ASN A 226 -7.56 -6.35 -17.64
CA ASN A 226 -7.30 -6.69 -19.04
C ASN A 226 -7.62 -8.17 -19.36
N LEU A 227 -7.75 -8.51 -20.64
CA LEU A 227 -8.17 -9.86 -21.05
C LEU A 227 -7.24 -10.96 -20.53
N MET A 228 -5.92 -10.75 -20.56
CA MET A 228 -4.94 -11.74 -20.11
C MET A 228 -5.09 -12.03 -18.61
N ASN A 229 -5.20 -10.98 -17.80
CA ASN A 229 -5.36 -11.07 -16.36
C ASN A 229 -6.70 -11.75 -15.99
N ARG A 230 -7.77 -11.55 -16.76
CA ARG A 230 -9.02 -12.31 -16.56
C ARG A 230 -8.81 -13.81 -16.73
N PHE A 231 -8.05 -14.24 -17.75
CA PHE A 231 -7.72 -15.66 -17.93
C PHE A 231 -6.92 -16.21 -16.76
N TYR A 232 -5.95 -15.46 -16.25
CA TYR A 232 -5.16 -15.88 -15.09
C TYR A 232 -6.04 -16.03 -13.83
N ASN A 233 -6.91 -15.07 -13.52
CA ASN A 233 -7.86 -15.20 -12.39
C ASN A 233 -8.78 -16.41 -12.56
N VAL A 234 -9.38 -16.58 -13.73
CA VAL A 234 -10.25 -17.72 -14.02
C VAL A 234 -9.50 -19.04 -13.92
N ALA A 235 -8.24 -19.12 -14.37
CA ALA A 235 -7.42 -20.31 -14.25
C ALA A 235 -7.22 -20.70 -12.78
N ILE A 236 -6.93 -19.72 -11.90
CA ILE A 236 -6.82 -19.93 -10.44
C ILE A 236 -8.13 -20.48 -9.87
N TYR A 237 -9.27 -19.91 -10.26
CA TYR A 237 -10.56 -20.44 -9.79
C TYR A 237 -10.89 -21.81 -10.36
N ILE A 238 -10.56 -22.10 -11.62
CA ILE A 238 -10.73 -23.46 -12.20
C ILE A 238 -9.91 -24.47 -11.39
N ILE A 239 -8.66 -24.12 -11.06
CA ILE A 239 -7.80 -24.93 -10.19
C ILE A 239 -8.48 -25.18 -8.84
N LEU A 240 -8.94 -24.11 -8.16
CA LEU A 240 -9.62 -24.20 -6.87
C LEU A 240 -10.84 -25.12 -6.95
N TYR A 241 -11.71 -24.93 -7.94
CA TYR A 241 -12.92 -25.72 -8.13
C TYR A 241 -12.60 -27.20 -8.40
N LYS A 242 -11.57 -27.48 -9.21
CA LYS A 242 -11.13 -28.85 -9.48
C LYS A 242 -10.56 -29.50 -8.23
N VAL A 243 -9.74 -28.81 -7.44
CA VAL A 243 -9.20 -29.33 -6.17
C VAL A 243 -10.33 -29.68 -5.19
N ILE A 244 -11.28 -28.77 -4.97
CA ILE A 244 -12.44 -29.02 -4.10
C ILE A 244 -13.35 -30.12 -4.67
N TYR A 245 -13.51 -30.20 -6.00
CA TYR A 245 -14.23 -31.30 -6.65
C TYR A 245 -13.57 -32.66 -6.41
N LEU A 246 -12.25 -32.72 -6.45
CA LEU A 246 -11.50 -33.95 -6.18
C LEU A 246 -11.68 -34.44 -4.74
N ILE A 247 -11.75 -33.51 -3.78
CA ILE A 247 -11.97 -33.83 -2.35
C ILE A 247 -13.39 -34.38 -2.11
N PHE A 248 -14.42 -33.66 -2.57
CA PHE A 248 -15.81 -34.01 -2.23
C PHE A 248 -16.49 -34.96 -3.23
N ARG A 249 -16.01 -35.02 -4.48
CA ARG A 249 -16.55 -35.80 -5.60
C ARG A 249 -18.06 -35.62 -5.80
N ARG A 250 -18.53 -34.42 -5.46
CA ARG A 250 -19.93 -34.01 -5.52
C ARG A 250 -19.97 -32.60 -6.04
N LEU A 251 -20.20 -32.49 -7.34
CA LEU A 251 -20.21 -31.23 -8.09
C LEU A 251 -21.02 -30.12 -7.40
N PRO A 252 -22.25 -30.36 -6.90
CA PRO A 252 -23.02 -29.31 -6.22
C PRO A 252 -22.36 -28.82 -4.92
N ILE A 253 -21.74 -29.72 -4.15
CA ILE A 253 -21.09 -29.37 -2.88
C ILE A 253 -19.84 -28.54 -3.17
N SER A 254 -19.03 -28.98 -4.14
CA SER A 254 -17.78 -28.32 -4.48
C SER A 254 -18.01 -26.89 -4.95
N VAL A 255 -19.02 -26.66 -5.79
CA VAL A 255 -19.36 -25.30 -6.23
C VAL A 255 -20.04 -24.48 -5.16
N LEU A 256 -20.86 -25.08 -4.29
CA LEU A 256 -21.39 -24.35 -3.14
C LEU A 256 -20.25 -23.80 -2.27
N ILE A 257 -19.28 -24.65 -1.91
CA ILE A 257 -18.14 -24.26 -1.08
C ILE A 257 -17.33 -23.16 -1.77
N CYS A 258 -16.98 -23.34 -3.05
CA CYS A 258 -16.16 -22.36 -3.76
C CYS A 258 -16.90 -21.03 -3.97
N ASN A 259 -18.19 -21.05 -4.36
CA ASN A 259 -18.99 -19.85 -4.50
C ASN A 259 -19.12 -19.10 -3.17
N LEU A 260 -19.40 -19.80 -2.07
CA LEU A 260 -19.48 -19.16 -0.76
C LEU A 260 -18.15 -18.53 -0.39
N PHE A 261 -17.05 -19.26 -0.52
CA PHE A 261 -15.73 -18.75 -0.18
C PHE A 261 -15.36 -17.50 -1.00
N VAL A 262 -15.44 -17.57 -2.33
CA VAL A 262 -14.98 -16.49 -3.22
C VAL A 262 -15.90 -15.26 -3.15
N VAL A 263 -17.23 -15.44 -3.14
CA VAL A 263 -18.16 -14.30 -3.06
C VAL A 263 -18.08 -13.62 -1.70
N ILE A 264 -18.00 -14.38 -0.60
CA ILE A 264 -17.82 -13.79 0.74
C ILE A 264 -16.48 -13.07 0.79
N PHE A 265 -15.39 -13.69 0.31
CA PHE A 265 -14.08 -13.03 0.27
C PHE A 265 -14.12 -11.73 -0.54
N GLY A 266 -14.74 -11.72 -1.73
CA GLY A 266 -14.89 -10.51 -2.55
C GLY A 266 -15.69 -9.40 -1.86
N ILE A 267 -16.78 -9.74 -1.16
CA ILE A 267 -17.57 -8.76 -0.38
C ILE A 267 -16.77 -8.22 0.81
N VAL A 268 -16.12 -9.10 1.58
CA VAL A 268 -15.28 -8.68 2.71
C VAL A 268 -14.12 -7.82 2.20
N ASN A 269 -13.46 -8.22 1.12
CA ASN A 269 -12.37 -7.47 0.50
C ASN A 269 -12.84 -6.08 0.03
N MET A 270 -14.04 -5.95 -0.54
CA MET A 270 -14.62 -4.66 -0.92
C MET A 270 -14.76 -3.73 0.29
N TYR A 271 -15.33 -4.20 1.40
CA TYR A 271 -15.47 -3.40 2.61
C TYR A 271 -14.12 -3.06 3.23
N VAL A 272 -13.23 -4.05 3.38
CA VAL A 272 -11.89 -3.83 3.91
C VAL A 272 -11.14 -2.79 3.08
N THR A 273 -11.24 -2.86 1.77
CA THR A 273 -10.66 -1.87 0.85
C THR A 273 -11.26 -0.49 1.06
N GLN A 274 -12.58 -0.37 1.15
CA GLN A 274 -13.24 0.92 1.37
C GLN A 274 -12.83 1.58 2.71
N PHE A 275 -12.57 0.79 3.76
CA PHE A 275 -12.26 1.32 5.09
C PHE A 275 -10.76 1.48 5.37
N ARG A 276 -9.90 0.63 4.80
CA ARG A 276 -8.45 0.64 5.02
C ARG A 276 -7.67 1.23 3.84
N ASN A 277 -8.37 1.62 2.77
CA ASN A 277 -7.81 1.99 1.48
C ASN A 277 -6.80 0.96 0.93
N ARG A 278 -6.96 -0.32 1.29
CA ARG A 278 -6.11 -1.43 0.85
C ARG A 278 -6.86 -2.76 0.80
N PRO A 279 -6.63 -3.62 -0.20
CA PRO A 279 -7.16 -4.98 -0.25
C PRO A 279 -6.62 -5.88 0.87
N ILE A 280 -7.30 -7.01 1.08
CA ILE A 280 -6.85 -8.08 1.98
C ILE A 280 -5.64 -8.78 1.35
N ALA A 281 -4.52 -8.75 2.06
CA ALA A 281 -3.31 -9.45 1.69
C ALA A 281 -3.16 -10.78 2.48
N PRO A 282 -2.29 -11.70 2.04
CA PRO A 282 -2.13 -13.00 2.70
C PRO A 282 -1.77 -12.92 4.19
N TRP A 283 -0.94 -11.97 4.58
CA TRP A 283 -0.55 -11.72 5.98
C TRP A 283 -1.65 -11.07 6.82
N ASP A 284 -2.73 -10.53 6.23
CA ASP A 284 -3.90 -10.11 7.01
C ASP A 284 -4.65 -11.33 7.57
N LEU A 285 -4.53 -12.51 6.94
CA LEU A 285 -5.22 -13.73 7.40
C LEU A 285 -4.68 -14.23 8.75
N THR A 286 -3.41 -14.00 9.05
CA THR A 286 -2.81 -14.33 10.34
C THR A 286 -3.25 -13.38 11.46
N ALA A 287 -3.80 -12.21 11.11
CA ALA A 287 -4.36 -11.23 12.04
C ALA A 287 -5.88 -11.36 12.24
N ILE A 288 -6.57 -12.28 11.56
CA ILE A 288 -8.04 -12.47 11.65
C ILE A 288 -8.51 -12.79 13.08
N GLY A 289 -7.65 -13.35 13.93
CA GLY A 289 -7.95 -13.58 15.35
C GLY A 289 -8.30 -12.30 16.13
N THR A 290 -7.98 -11.13 15.59
CA THR A 290 -8.27 -9.79 16.17
C THR A 290 -9.42 -9.07 15.45
N ALA A 291 -9.98 -9.66 14.39
CA ALA A 291 -10.97 -9.00 13.51
C ALA A 291 -12.39 -8.94 14.09
N ALA A 292 -12.71 -9.77 15.09
CA ALA A 292 -14.04 -9.80 15.71
C ALA A 292 -14.41 -8.45 16.36
N ASP A 293 -13.42 -7.74 16.92
CA ASP A 293 -13.63 -6.42 17.55
C ASP A 293 -13.79 -5.29 16.53
N VAL A 294 -13.40 -5.51 15.27
CA VAL A 294 -13.47 -4.49 14.22
C VAL A 294 -14.83 -4.55 13.49
N ILE A 295 -15.48 -5.73 13.48
CA ILE A 295 -16.78 -5.93 12.82
C ILE A 295 -17.93 -5.18 13.50
N SER A 296 -17.83 -4.93 14.81
CA SER A 296 -18.88 -4.23 15.58
C SER A 296 -19.04 -2.75 15.19
N ASN A 297 -18.02 -2.13 14.59
CA ASN A 297 -18.03 -0.73 14.15
C ASN A 297 -18.28 -0.56 12.65
N TYR A 298 -18.50 -1.63 11.89
CA TYR A 298 -18.73 -1.55 10.44
C TYR A 298 -20.21 -1.44 10.08
N HIS A 299 -20.60 -0.33 9.47
CA HIS A 299 -21.91 -0.20 8.82
C HIS A 299 -21.92 -0.89 7.45
N VAL A 300 -22.30 -2.16 7.42
CA VAL A 300 -22.44 -2.95 6.18
C VAL A 300 -23.67 -2.46 5.38
N GLN A 301 -23.44 -1.65 4.35
CA GLN A 301 -24.48 -1.22 3.42
C GLN A 301 -24.69 -2.25 2.30
N ILE A 302 -25.79 -3.01 2.36
CA ILE A 302 -26.10 -4.00 1.33
C ILE A 302 -26.38 -3.32 -0.01
N ARG A 303 -25.45 -3.43 -0.96
CA ARG A 303 -25.58 -2.90 -2.32
C ARG A 303 -26.24 -3.94 -3.24
N TYR A 304 -27.00 -3.48 -4.25
CA TYR A 304 -27.80 -4.36 -5.12
C TYR A 304 -26.96 -5.42 -5.87
N PHE A 305 -25.73 -5.10 -6.26
CA PHE A 305 -24.84 -6.04 -6.96
C PHE A 305 -24.43 -7.22 -6.08
N MET A 306 -24.31 -7.04 -4.75
CA MET A 306 -24.01 -8.14 -3.82
C MET A 306 -25.16 -9.14 -3.78
N VAL A 307 -26.40 -8.63 -3.75
CA VAL A 307 -27.61 -9.46 -3.76
C VAL A 307 -27.69 -10.26 -5.06
N ILE A 308 -27.42 -9.61 -6.21
CA ILE A 308 -27.38 -10.26 -7.51
C ILE A 308 -26.31 -11.37 -7.55
N ALA A 309 -25.10 -11.10 -7.07
CA ALA A 309 -24.03 -12.09 -6.99
C ALA A 309 -24.44 -13.32 -6.16
N ILE A 310 -25.05 -13.11 -4.99
CA ILE A 310 -25.55 -14.20 -4.14
C ILE A 310 -26.65 -15.00 -4.86
N ILE A 311 -27.59 -14.34 -5.52
CA ILE A 311 -28.67 -15.00 -6.27
C ILE A 311 -28.10 -15.86 -7.40
N ILE A 312 -27.17 -15.33 -8.21
CA ILE A 312 -26.53 -16.08 -9.30
C ILE A 312 -25.78 -17.30 -8.74
N ALA A 313 -25.02 -17.14 -7.65
CA ALA A 313 -24.34 -18.24 -6.99
C ALA A 313 -25.31 -19.37 -6.53
N ILE A 314 -26.47 -19.00 -5.98
CA ILE A 314 -27.53 -19.95 -5.60
C ILE A 314 -28.13 -20.62 -6.83
N LEU A 315 -28.42 -19.88 -7.91
CA LEU A 315 -29.00 -20.43 -9.14
C LEU A 315 -28.05 -21.44 -9.80
N ILE A 316 -26.76 -21.13 -9.88
CA ILE A 316 -25.73 -22.06 -10.37
C ILE A 316 -25.71 -23.32 -9.50
N TYR A 317 -25.69 -23.18 -8.17
CA TYR A 317 -25.75 -24.32 -7.25
C TYR A 317 -27.00 -25.20 -7.48
N LEU A 318 -28.18 -24.60 -7.61
CA LEU A 318 -29.43 -25.34 -7.84
C LEU A 318 -29.41 -26.09 -9.17
N LEU A 319 -28.86 -25.48 -10.24
CA LEU A 319 -28.70 -26.16 -11.52
C LEU A 319 -27.78 -27.37 -11.40
N MET A 320 -26.70 -27.27 -10.61
CA MET A 320 -25.74 -28.36 -10.44
C MET A 320 -26.35 -29.57 -9.75
N ARG A 321 -27.36 -29.39 -8.89
CA ARG A 321 -28.12 -30.52 -8.32
C ARG A 321 -28.90 -31.31 -9.37
N ALA A 322 -29.19 -30.70 -10.52
CA ALA A 322 -29.84 -31.36 -11.64
C ALA A 322 -28.86 -32.10 -12.56
N VAL A 323 -27.57 -31.69 -12.60
CA VAL A 323 -26.52 -32.33 -13.41
C VAL A 323 -26.33 -33.80 -13.01
N PRO A 324 -26.32 -34.74 -13.97
CA PRO A 324 -26.09 -36.16 -13.67
C PRO A 324 -24.78 -36.38 -12.94
N ARG A 325 -24.80 -37.30 -11.98
CA ARG A 325 -23.58 -37.65 -11.25
C ARG A 325 -22.66 -38.45 -12.19
N GLU A 326 -21.41 -38.04 -12.22
CA GLU A 326 -20.40 -38.75 -13.00
C GLU A 326 -19.91 -39.99 -12.25
N ASN A 327 -19.86 -41.11 -12.97
CA ASN A 327 -19.49 -42.42 -12.43
C ASN A 327 -18.03 -42.80 -12.75
N THR A 328 -17.21 -41.83 -13.18
CA THR A 328 -15.80 -42.04 -13.52
C THR A 328 -15.03 -42.61 -12.33
N LYS A 329 -14.25 -43.68 -12.57
CA LYS A 329 -13.49 -44.40 -11.52
C LYS A 329 -12.45 -43.47 -10.89
N ILE A 330 -12.29 -43.55 -9.57
CA ILE A 330 -11.41 -42.66 -8.78
C ILE A 330 -9.95 -42.68 -9.26
N ASN A 331 -9.48 -43.82 -9.78
CA ASN A 331 -8.11 -44.02 -10.26
C ASN A 331 -7.78 -43.16 -11.51
N VAL A 332 -8.77 -42.77 -12.32
CA VAL A 332 -8.56 -41.89 -13.49
C VAL A 332 -8.23 -40.46 -13.03
N TYR A 333 -8.86 -39.99 -11.97
CA TYR A 333 -8.58 -38.68 -11.40
C TYR A 333 -7.22 -38.64 -10.67
N TYR A 334 -6.83 -39.72 -9.99
CA TYR A 334 -5.50 -39.84 -9.40
C TYR A 334 -4.38 -39.80 -10.46
N ALA A 335 -4.62 -40.34 -11.67
CA ALA A 335 -3.67 -40.24 -12.77
C ALA A 335 -3.49 -38.81 -13.30
N THR A 336 -4.49 -37.95 -13.15
CA THR A 336 -4.43 -36.53 -13.55
C THR A 336 -3.84 -35.60 -12.48
N TYR A 337 -3.66 -36.09 -11.25
CA TYR A 337 -3.20 -35.30 -10.10
C TYR A 337 -1.77 -34.75 -10.26
N PRO A 338 -0.78 -35.55 -10.71
CA PRO A 338 0.56 -35.03 -10.98
C PRO A 338 0.55 -33.94 -12.05
N ILE A 339 -0.28 -34.10 -13.09
CA ILE A 339 -0.41 -33.12 -14.17
C ILE A 339 -1.05 -31.83 -13.65
N LEU A 340 -2.11 -31.92 -12.85
CA LEU A 340 -2.73 -30.75 -12.24
C LEU A 340 -1.76 -30.04 -11.29
N ILE A 341 -1.00 -30.77 -10.46
CA ILE A 341 0.03 -30.20 -9.59
C ILE A 341 1.13 -29.53 -10.40
N ILE A 342 1.63 -30.15 -11.47
CA ILE A 342 2.63 -29.56 -12.35
C ILE A 342 2.09 -28.30 -13.04
N VAL A 343 0.85 -28.32 -13.53
CA VAL A 343 0.20 -27.15 -14.13
C VAL A 343 0.05 -26.03 -13.11
N ILE A 344 -0.36 -26.34 -11.88
CA ILE A 344 -0.44 -25.36 -10.78
C ILE A 344 0.95 -24.82 -10.46
N ALA A 345 1.96 -25.66 -10.32
CA ALA A 345 3.31 -25.24 -9.99
C ALA A 345 3.92 -24.37 -11.10
N LEU A 346 3.78 -24.75 -12.36
CA LEU A 346 4.22 -23.96 -13.51
C LEU A 346 3.43 -22.64 -13.61
N PHE A 347 2.12 -22.68 -13.36
CA PHE A 347 1.28 -21.50 -13.34
C PHE A 347 1.69 -20.53 -12.24
N LEU A 348 1.87 -21.00 -11.01
CA LEU A 348 2.33 -20.18 -9.87
C LEU A 348 3.72 -19.60 -10.11
N ASN A 349 4.62 -20.32 -10.79
CA ASN A 349 5.92 -19.79 -11.23
C ASN A 349 5.78 -18.73 -12.35
N SER A 350 4.69 -18.77 -13.13
CA SER A 350 4.43 -17.80 -14.21
C SER A 350 3.63 -16.57 -13.76
N VAL A 351 2.97 -16.62 -12.60
CA VAL A 351 2.35 -15.45 -11.98
C VAL A 351 3.49 -14.53 -11.52
N GLY A 352 3.54 -13.32 -12.06
CA GLY A 352 4.59 -12.35 -11.77
C GLY A 352 4.77 -12.11 -10.27
N GLN A 353 6.00 -11.80 -9.86
CA GLN A 353 6.26 -11.28 -8.52
C GLN A 353 5.86 -9.81 -8.48
N TYR A 354 5.10 -9.41 -7.46
CA TYR A 354 4.78 -8.01 -7.22
C TYR A 354 5.82 -7.45 -6.25
N TYR A 355 6.55 -6.39 -6.58
CA TYR A 355 7.45 -5.78 -5.60
C TYR A 355 6.60 -4.96 -4.61
N LEU A 356 6.50 -5.38 -3.35
CA LEU A 356 5.48 -4.89 -2.40
C LEU A 356 5.65 -3.42 -1.96
N TRP A 357 6.72 -2.73 -2.36
CA TRP A 357 7.10 -1.44 -1.77
C TRP A 357 6.79 -0.19 -2.54
N ASP A 358 6.64 -0.29 -3.85
CA ASP A 358 6.26 0.85 -4.69
C ASP A 358 4.83 0.72 -5.23
N MET A 359 4.10 -0.25 -4.69
CA MET A 359 2.85 -0.71 -5.25
C MET A 359 1.68 -0.13 -4.49
N ASN A 360 0.89 0.66 -5.20
CA ASN A 360 -0.51 0.86 -4.87
C ASN A 360 -1.20 -0.52 -4.95
N LEU A 361 -1.23 -1.27 -3.84
CA LEU A 361 -1.80 -2.63 -3.76
C LEU A 361 -3.24 -2.66 -4.28
N LEU A 362 -3.96 -1.55 -4.07
CA LEU A 362 -5.28 -1.31 -4.64
C LEU A 362 -5.25 -1.31 -6.17
N SER A 363 -4.30 -0.59 -6.78
CA SER A 363 -4.08 -0.56 -8.23
C SER A 363 -3.83 -1.96 -8.80
N ILE A 364 -2.96 -2.78 -8.17
CA ILE A 364 -2.72 -4.15 -8.64
C ILE A 364 -4.02 -4.95 -8.60
N PHE A 365 -4.73 -4.95 -7.47
CA PHE A 365 -5.98 -5.71 -7.36
C PHE A 365 -7.04 -5.24 -8.35
N GLN A 366 -7.03 -3.94 -8.71
CA GLN A 366 -7.90 -3.37 -9.74
C GLN A 366 -7.53 -3.85 -11.15
N THR A 367 -6.25 -3.77 -11.56
CA THR A 367 -5.81 -4.09 -12.94
C THR A 367 -5.58 -5.58 -13.17
N ASP A 368 -5.18 -6.31 -12.14
CA ASP A 368 -4.76 -7.70 -12.23
C ASP A 368 -5.84 -8.64 -11.70
N GLY A 369 -6.78 -8.14 -10.90
CA GLY A 369 -7.88 -8.92 -10.32
C GLY A 369 -7.50 -9.60 -9.01
N THR A 370 -8.52 -9.94 -8.23
CA THR A 370 -8.39 -10.33 -6.83
C THR A 370 -7.61 -11.63 -6.65
N ALA A 371 -7.96 -12.68 -7.42
CA ALA A 371 -7.33 -13.98 -7.24
C ALA A 371 -5.87 -14.00 -7.70
N LEU A 372 -5.59 -13.37 -8.85
CA LEU A 372 -4.23 -13.27 -9.40
C LEU A 372 -3.32 -12.48 -8.45
N SER A 373 -3.78 -11.30 -8.01
CA SER A 373 -3.03 -10.44 -7.09
C SER A 373 -2.75 -11.17 -5.78
N PHE A 374 -3.79 -11.73 -5.14
CA PHE A 374 -3.63 -12.48 -3.90
C PHE A 374 -2.67 -13.66 -4.05
N THR A 375 -2.75 -14.40 -5.16
CA THR A 375 -1.85 -15.54 -5.41
C THR A 375 -0.40 -15.11 -5.62
N GLY A 376 -0.15 -14.03 -6.36
CA GLY A 376 1.20 -13.49 -6.53
C GLY A 376 1.79 -13.00 -5.21
N LEU A 377 0.99 -12.35 -4.36
CA LEU A 377 1.40 -11.97 -3.00
C LEU A 377 1.73 -13.20 -2.12
N VAL A 378 0.98 -14.30 -2.23
CA VAL A 378 1.32 -15.55 -1.52
C VAL A 378 2.65 -16.12 -2.02
N ASN A 379 2.83 -16.22 -3.33
CA ASN A 379 4.03 -16.79 -3.93
C ASN A 379 5.27 -15.99 -3.54
N GLN A 380 5.14 -14.67 -3.55
CA GLN A 380 6.19 -13.78 -3.08
C GLN A 380 6.45 -13.94 -1.59
N TYR A 381 5.42 -13.88 -0.75
CA TYR A 381 5.58 -14.06 0.70
C TYR A 381 6.32 -15.35 1.04
N ILE A 382 6.13 -16.43 0.27
CA ILE A 382 6.86 -17.70 0.43
C ILE A 382 8.30 -17.59 -0.10
N SER A 383 8.51 -16.97 -1.26
CA SER A 383 9.83 -16.87 -1.91
C SER A 383 10.80 -15.96 -1.16
N ASP A 384 10.26 -14.90 -0.57
CA ASP A 384 10.96 -13.79 0.06
C ASP A 384 11.14 -13.98 1.57
N GLN A 385 10.84 -15.18 2.10
CA GLN A 385 11.12 -15.49 3.48
C GLN A 385 12.63 -15.35 3.76
N PRO A 386 13.02 -14.65 4.83
CA PRO A 386 14.42 -14.48 5.19
C PRO A 386 15.11 -15.82 5.37
N LYS A 387 16.17 -16.04 4.59
CA LYS A 387 16.97 -17.27 4.64
C LYS A 387 18.08 -17.11 5.67
N LYS A 388 18.46 -18.24 6.29
CA LYS A 388 19.63 -18.31 7.16
C LYS A 388 20.87 -17.79 6.41
N PRO A 389 21.57 -16.75 6.93
CA PRO A 389 22.75 -16.19 6.27
C PRO A 389 23.89 -17.20 6.15
N GLU A 390 24.78 -16.97 5.18
CA GLU A 390 25.97 -17.77 4.99
C GLU A 390 26.92 -17.60 6.20
N GLY A 391 27.52 -18.70 6.66
CA GLY A 391 28.40 -18.68 7.83
C GLY A 391 27.70 -18.53 9.18
N TYR A 392 26.36 -18.53 9.25
CA TYR A 392 25.66 -18.39 10.54
C TYR A 392 25.95 -19.53 11.51
N SER A 393 26.53 -19.19 12.67
CA SER A 393 26.73 -20.05 13.85
C SER A 393 26.29 -19.34 15.13
N VAL A 394 25.54 -20.04 15.98
CA VAL A 394 25.13 -19.55 17.30
C VAL A 394 26.34 -19.43 18.24
N GLU A 395 27.30 -20.34 18.12
CA GLU A 395 28.53 -20.36 18.91
C GLU A 395 29.42 -19.16 18.59
N GLU A 396 29.62 -18.85 17.30
CA GLU A 396 30.42 -17.69 16.88
C GLU A 396 29.78 -16.38 17.32
N LEU A 397 28.45 -16.24 17.18
CA LEU A 397 27.72 -15.06 17.66
C LEU A 397 27.80 -14.89 19.19
N LYS A 398 27.87 -15.98 19.96
CA LYS A 398 28.06 -15.91 21.42
C LYS A 398 29.44 -15.39 21.81
N GLU A 399 30.49 -15.82 21.12
CA GLU A 399 31.85 -15.32 21.39
C GLU A 399 31.97 -13.85 20.97
N LEU A 400 31.49 -13.48 19.78
CA LEU A 400 31.40 -12.08 19.35
C LEU A 400 30.63 -11.22 20.37
N GLY A 401 29.52 -11.76 20.90
CA GLY A 401 28.71 -11.08 21.91
C GLY A 401 29.45 -10.76 23.20
N LYS A 402 30.41 -11.60 23.62
CA LYS A 402 31.24 -11.32 24.81
C LYS A 402 32.19 -10.16 24.56
N GLU A 403 32.88 -10.17 23.41
CA GLU A 403 33.81 -9.11 23.03
C GLU A 403 33.10 -7.76 22.91
N LEU A 404 31.93 -7.75 22.28
CA LEU A 404 31.08 -6.55 22.17
C LEU A 404 30.57 -6.07 23.53
N ALA A 405 30.23 -6.99 24.45
CA ALA A 405 29.81 -6.60 25.80
C ALA A 405 30.93 -5.88 26.57
N GLU A 406 32.18 -6.32 26.42
CA GLU A 406 33.34 -5.67 27.03
C GLU A 406 33.56 -4.26 26.46
N ARG A 407 33.45 -4.10 25.13
CA ARG A 407 33.55 -2.78 24.46
C ARG A 407 32.41 -1.84 24.87
N ALA A 408 31.17 -2.35 24.91
CA ALA A 408 30.01 -1.60 25.37
C ALA A 408 30.17 -1.09 26.81
N ALA A 409 30.73 -1.91 27.70
CA ALA A 409 31.00 -1.50 29.08
C ALA A 409 32.10 -0.43 29.16
N ALA A 410 33.15 -0.53 28.33
CA ALA A 410 34.24 0.46 28.25
C ALA A 410 33.77 1.81 27.69
N ASN A 411 32.69 1.83 26.91
CA ASN A 411 32.13 3.02 26.28
C ASN A 411 31.28 3.90 27.21
N VAL A 412 30.99 3.44 28.43
CA VAL A 412 30.25 4.21 29.45
C VAL A 412 31.22 5.10 30.21
N ASP A 413 31.01 6.41 30.18
CA ASP A 413 31.76 7.33 31.01
C ASP A 413 31.30 7.21 32.48
N PRO A 414 32.17 6.87 33.44
CA PRO A 414 31.81 6.81 34.86
C PRO A 414 31.28 8.13 35.43
N ASN A 415 31.61 9.27 34.80
CA ASN A 415 31.18 10.60 35.22
C ASN A 415 30.07 11.20 34.33
N GLY A 416 29.69 10.51 33.26
CA GLY A 416 28.69 11.02 32.32
C GLY A 416 27.28 10.99 32.89
N THR A 417 26.49 12.00 32.58
CA THR A 417 25.09 12.11 33.03
C THR A 417 24.22 11.03 32.39
N LYS A 418 23.39 10.36 33.20
CA LYS A 418 22.38 9.43 32.73
C LYS A 418 20.99 10.05 32.89
N PRO A 419 20.23 10.29 31.80
CA PRO A 419 18.90 10.86 31.89
C PRO A 419 17.96 9.93 32.64
N THR A 420 17.12 10.49 33.52
CA THR A 420 16.01 9.77 34.13
C THR A 420 14.75 9.83 33.27
N ASN A 421 14.68 10.78 32.33
CA ASN A 421 13.61 10.86 31.34
C ASN A 421 14.20 10.78 29.94
N ILE A 422 13.78 9.80 29.16
CA ILE A 422 14.12 9.68 27.74
C ILE A 422 12.80 9.66 26.97
N ILE A 423 12.59 10.69 26.15
CA ILE A 423 11.37 10.90 25.42
C ILE A 423 11.71 10.86 23.93
N MET A 424 11.19 9.86 23.23
CA MET A 424 11.28 9.77 21.78
C MET A 424 9.96 10.25 21.18
N VAL A 425 10.02 11.24 20.32
CA VAL A 425 8.90 11.74 19.52
C VAL A 425 9.16 11.39 18.06
N MET A 426 8.39 10.45 17.55
CA MET A 426 8.30 10.19 16.13
C MET A 426 7.20 11.10 15.56
N ASN A 427 7.60 12.21 14.95
CA ASN A 427 6.65 13.18 14.42
C ASN A 427 6.26 12.80 12.99
N GLU A 428 4.99 12.44 12.84
CA GLU A 428 4.37 12.02 11.59
C GLU A 428 4.72 13.00 10.47
N SER A 429 5.28 12.48 9.39
CA SER A 429 5.65 13.20 8.18
C SER A 429 6.47 14.47 8.40
N PHE A 430 7.21 14.59 9.52
CA PHE A 430 8.05 15.76 9.80
C PHE A 430 9.32 15.73 8.94
N ALA A 431 9.38 16.54 7.89
CA ALA A 431 10.48 16.51 6.92
C ALA A 431 10.99 17.92 6.54
N ASP A 432 12.31 18.05 6.40
CA ASP A 432 12.95 19.20 5.75
C ASP A 432 13.09 18.92 4.26
N MET A 433 12.19 19.48 3.45
CA MET A 433 12.18 19.22 2.00
C MET A 433 13.31 19.94 1.24
N ASN A 434 14.16 20.73 1.92
CA ASN A 434 15.35 21.32 1.28
C ASN A 434 16.39 20.26 0.88
N VAL A 435 16.28 19.02 1.40
CA VAL A 435 17.10 17.86 0.98
C VAL A 435 16.98 17.55 -0.52
N GLY A 436 15.90 17.99 -1.18
CA GLY A 436 15.73 17.88 -2.62
C GLY A 436 16.56 18.89 -3.44
N GLY A 437 17.29 19.80 -2.78
CA GLY A 437 18.16 20.79 -3.44
C GLY A 437 17.42 22.05 -3.91
N THR A 438 16.27 22.37 -3.32
CA THR A 438 15.48 23.57 -3.60
C THR A 438 15.33 24.44 -2.36
N ASN A 439 14.79 25.65 -2.51
CA ASN A 439 14.56 26.60 -1.43
C ASN A 439 13.07 26.80 -1.10
N TYR A 440 12.20 25.92 -1.60
CA TYR A 440 10.76 26.02 -1.38
C TYR A 440 10.33 25.71 0.05
N ALA A 441 11.19 25.01 0.80
CA ALA A 441 10.99 24.70 2.21
C ALA A 441 11.86 25.57 3.14
N ASP A 442 12.42 26.68 2.63
CA ASP A 442 13.12 27.66 3.47
C ASP A 442 12.16 28.23 4.54
N ASN A 443 12.63 28.31 5.78
CA ASN A 443 11.89 28.86 6.92
C ASN A 443 10.58 28.12 7.26
N ILE A 444 10.49 26.82 6.96
CA ILE A 444 9.36 25.98 7.40
C ILE A 444 9.55 25.48 8.84
N ILE A 445 10.77 25.08 9.21
CA ILE A 445 11.09 24.55 10.55
C ILE A 445 12.22 25.34 11.26
N PRO A 446 12.13 26.68 11.34
CA PRO A 446 13.22 27.52 11.84
C PRO A 446 13.60 27.24 13.30
N TYR A 447 12.66 26.83 14.17
CA TYR A 447 12.98 26.53 15.56
C TYR A 447 13.84 25.28 15.69
N TYR A 448 13.44 24.19 15.03
CA TYR A 448 14.23 22.95 14.94
C TYR A 448 15.67 23.24 14.50
N LEU A 449 15.84 24.09 13.47
CA LEU A 449 17.16 24.49 12.97
C LEU A 449 17.95 25.37 13.96
N SER A 450 17.27 26.08 14.87
CA SER A 450 17.88 27.00 15.85
C SER A 450 18.22 26.38 17.20
N LEU A 451 17.87 25.11 17.44
CA LEU A 451 18.18 24.44 18.72
C LEU A 451 19.68 24.55 19.07
N GLU A 452 20.01 24.49 20.34
CA GLU A 452 21.40 24.42 20.85
C GLU A 452 21.49 23.21 21.79
N ASN A 453 22.71 22.78 22.13
CA ASN A 453 22.93 21.61 22.98
C ASN A 453 22.21 20.38 22.41
N THR A 454 22.45 20.14 21.12
CA THR A 454 21.67 19.21 20.31
C THR A 454 22.58 18.48 19.32
N ILE A 455 22.43 17.16 19.24
CA ILE A 455 22.91 16.38 18.09
C ILE A 455 21.77 16.34 17.08
N ARG A 456 22.01 16.71 15.83
CA ARG A 456 20.97 16.68 14.77
C ARG A 456 21.51 16.13 13.46
N GLY A 457 20.64 15.87 12.50
CA GLY A 457 21.12 15.45 11.18
C GLY A 457 20.05 14.92 10.25
N ASN A 458 20.51 14.30 9.17
CA ASN A 458 19.67 13.60 8.20
C ASN A 458 19.56 12.12 8.59
N LEU A 459 18.33 11.70 8.83
CA LEU A 459 17.93 10.33 9.06
C LEU A 459 17.46 9.71 7.74
N TYR A 460 18.17 8.67 7.29
CA TYR A 460 17.75 7.86 6.16
C TYR A 460 16.74 6.84 6.65
N VAL A 461 15.52 6.93 6.12
CA VAL A 461 14.39 6.07 6.45
C VAL A 461 13.99 5.28 5.23
N ASP A 462 13.43 4.09 5.40
CA ASP A 462 13.08 3.28 4.25
C ASP A 462 11.61 3.45 3.81
N VAL A 463 10.91 4.48 4.24
CA VAL A 463 9.49 4.65 3.88
C VAL A 463 9.19 6.08 3.45
N ARG A 464 8.17 6.24 2.59
CA ARG A 464 7.72 7.53 2.05
C ARG A 464 6.21 7.51 1.83
N GLY A 465 5.51 8.56 2.28
CA GLY A 465 4.05 8.71 2.11
C GLY A 465 3.20 7.69 2.87
N GLY A 466 3.80 6.86 3.70
CA GLY A 466 3.16 5.82 4.49
C GLY A 466 4.16 4.75 4.91
N GLY A 467 3.82 3.95 5.91
CA GLY A 467 4.70 2.90 6.43
C GLY A 467 5.39 3.25 7.75
N THR A 468 4.88 4.23 8.50
CA THR A 468 5.29 4.64 9.86
C THR A 468 5.72 3.49 10.77
N CYS A 469 5.06 2.32 10.71
CA CYS A 469 5.41 1.17 11.55
C CYS A 469 6.78 0.54 11.23
N ASN A 470 7.35 0.79 10.05
CA ASN A 470 8.71 0.36 9.71
C ASN A 470 9.72 1.28 10.40
N SER A 471 9.59 2.61 10.27
CA SER A 471 10.43 3.57 11.00
C SER A 471 10.34 3.38 12.51
N GLU A 472 9.14 3.11 13.03
CA GLU A 472 8.92 2.73 14.43
C GLU A 472 9.71 1.46 14.82
N TYR A 473 9.66 0.43 13.99
CA TYR A 473 10.36 -0.83 14.23
C TYR A 473 11.89 -0.67 14.18
N GLU A 474 12.43 0.00 13.16
CA GLU A 474 13.88 0.15 13.02
C GLU A 474 14.47 1.02 14.12
N SER A 475 13.84 2.16 14.42
CA SER A 475 14.31 3.08 15.47
C SER A 475 14.33 2.44 16.85
N LEU A 476 13.38 1.54 17.16
CA LEU A 476 13.30 0.88 18.46
C LEU A 476 14.15 -0.39 18.57
N THR A 477 14.37 -1.11 17.47
CA THR A 477 14.98 -2.46 17.51
C THR A 477 16.40 -2.51 16.97
N GLY A 478 16.78 -1.56 16.12
CA GLY A 478 18.03 -1.61 15.35
C GLY A 478 18.07 -2.69 14.26
N ASN A 479 16.97 -3.42 14.03
CA ASN A 479 16.84 -4.33 12.89
C ASN A 479 16.46 -3.51 11.66
N THR A 480 17.23 -3.61 10.57
CA THR A 480 16.96 -2.89 9.33
C THR A 480 15.92 -3.61 8.47
N THR A 481 15.05 -2.86 7.79
CA THR A 481 14.16 -3.47 6.78
C THR A 481 14.88 -3.81 5.48
N ALA A 482 16.11 -3.34 5.27
CA ALA A 482 16.95 -3.68 4.11
C ALA A 482 17.25 -5.19 3.96
N PHE A 483 17.21 -5.96 5.05
CA PHE A 483 17.37 -7.42 5.02
C PHE A 483 16.07 -8.19 4.81
N PHE A 484 14.94 -7.50 4.89
CA PHE A 484 13.66 -8.07 4.54
C PHE A 484 13.40 -7.83 3.04
N ALA A 485 12.47 -8.58 2.47
CA ALA A 485 11.99 -8.20 1.16
C ALA A 485 11.22 -6.87 1.26
N GLY A 486 11.30 -6.08 0.20
CA GLY A 486 10.48 -4.88 0.08
C GLY A 486 9.01 -5.23 0.33
N GLY A 487 8.32 -4.37 1.08
CA GLY A 487 6.91 -4.43 1.52
C GLY A 487 6.53 -5.42 2.58
N VAL A 488 7.55 -5.83 3.31
CA VAL A 488 7.39 -6.30 4.66
C VAL A 488 7.01 -5.15 5.60
N TYR A 489 5.96 -5.39 6.38
CA TYR A 489 5.62 -4.62 7.58
C TYR A 489 5.88 -5.50 8.82
N PRO A 490 7.00 -5.35 9.54
CA PRO A 490 7.41 -6.28 10.59
C PRO A 490 6.32 -6.52 11.66
N PHE A 491 5.57 -5.48 12.02
CA PHE A 491 4.46 -5.54 12.98
C PHE A 491 3.37 -6.56 12.60
N ASN A 492 3.15 -6.76 11.30
CA ASN A 492 2.16 -7.70 10.78
C ASN A 492 2.77 -9.07 10.47
N MET A 493 4.03 -9.09 10.01
CA MET A 493 4.61 -10.27 9.38
C MET A 493 5.63 -11.02 10.23
N TYR A 494 6.48 -10.35 11.00
CA TYR A 494 7.66 -10.99 11.62
C TYR A 494 7.68 -10.91 13.16
N MET A 495 6.82 -10.10 13.76
CA MET A 495 6.68 -10.04 15.21
C MET A 495 5.77 -11.17 15.72
N HIS A 496 6.31 -12.39 15.80
CA HIS A 496 5.60 -13.57 16.33
C HIS A 496 5.83 -13.86 17.82
N ARG A 497 6.87 -13.27 18.41
CA ARG A 497 7.27 -13.40 19.82
C ARG A 497 7.69 -12.05 20.39
N ASN A 498 8.12 -12.00 21.66
CA ASN A 498 8.70 -10.79 22.25
C ASN A 498 9.93 -10.36 21.45
N VAL A 499 10.02 -9.06 21.15
CA VAL A 499 11.06 -8.46 20.32
C VAL A 499 11.94 -7.56 21.20
N PRO A 500 13.26 -7.84 21.27
CA PRO A 500 14.20 -6.94 21.91
C PRO A 500 14.18 -5.57 21.23
N SER A 501 14.08 -4.55 22.05
CA SER A 501 14.00 -3.14 21.65
C SER A 501 14.42 -2.23 22.81
N MET A 502 14.53 -0.93 22.54
CA MET A 502 14.70 0.09 23.58
C MET A 502 13.64 -0.03 24.69
N ILE A 503 12.40 -0.40 24.36
CA ILE A 503 11.34 -0.63 25.35
C ILE A 503 11.74 -1.71 26.34
N SER A 504 12.09 -2.89 25.84
CA SER A 504 12.49 -4.00 26.71
C SER A 504 13.80 -3.72 27.47
N TYR A 505 14.72 -2.97 26.87
CA TYR A 505 15.95 -2.54 27.53
C TYR A 505 15.63 -1.65 28.75
N PHE A 506 14.80 -0.63 28.56
CA PHE A 506 14.47 0.32 29.61
C PHE A 506 13.59 -0.29 30.70
N ASN A 507 12.71 -1.23 30.35
CA ASN A 507 12.00 -2.06 31.33
C ASN A 507 12.98 -2.78 32.28
N GLN A 508 14.01 -3.47 31.74
CA GLN A 508 15.02 -4.14 32.56
C GLN A 508 15.90 -3.15 33.33
N SER A 509 16.04 -1.93 32.83
CA SER A 509 16.78 -0.85 33.50
C SER A 509 15.97 -0.09 34.56
N GLY A 510 14.76 -0.57 34.88
CA GLY A 510 13.89 -0.03 35.93
C GLY A 510 13.14 1.25 35.53
N PHE A 511 12.92 1.47 34.24
CA PHE A 511 12.09 2.56 33.74
C PHE A 511 10.63 2.15 33.62
N THR A 512 9.73 3.11 33.77
CA THR A 512 8.36 3.03 33.28
C THR A 512 8.36 3.32 31.79
N THR A 513 7.86 2.36 30.98
CA THR A 513 7.80 2.51 29.52
C THR A 513 6.38 2.77 29.03
N THR A 514 6.18 3.90 28.34
CA THR A 514 4.86 4.29 27.85
C THR A 514 4.89 4.56 26.34
N GLY A 515 3.93 3.97 25.63
CA GLY A 515 3.67 4.24 24.22
C GLY A 515 2.49 5.19 24.09
N ILE A 516 2.63 6.29 23.35
CA ILE A 516 1.56 7.26 23.11
C ILE A 516 1.34 7.37 21.61
N HIS A 517 0.11 7.14 21.16
CA HIS A 517 -0.30 7.41 19.79
C HIS A 517 -1.76 7.79 19.76
N LEU A 518 -2.08 9.06 19.48
CA LEU A 518 -3.46 9.53 19.38
C LEU A 518 -4.15 9.12 18.07
N GLY A 519 -3.87 7.91 17.59
CA GLY A 519 -4.63 7.21 16.58
C GLY A 519 -5.30 5.96 17.16
N LYS A 520 -5.94 5.17 16.28
CA LYS A 520 -6.53 3.90 16.69
C LYS A 520 -5.45 2.87 17.01
N SER A 521 -5.63 2.13 18.10
CA SER A 521 -4.76 1.02 18.52
C SER A 521 -4.62 -0.11 17.48
N THR A 522 -5.61 -0.24 16.59
CA THR A 522 -5.61 -1.24 15.51
C THR A 522 -4.81 -0.79 14.28
N ASN A 523 -4.46 0.49 14.15
CA ASN A 523 -3.58 0.97 13.09
C ASN A 523 -2.25 0.23 13.15
N TRP A 524 -1.80 -0.28 12.01
CA TRP A 524 -0.59 -1.09 11.87
C TRP A 524 -0.45 -2.29 12.83
N ASN A 525 -1.56 -2.78 13.41
CA ASN A 525 -1.55 -3.84 14.43
C ASN A 525 -0.77 -3.45 15.71
N ARG A 526 -0.74 -2.15 16.07
CA ARG A 526 -0.04 -1.64 17.27
C ARG A 526 -0.48 -2.33 18.56
N ALA A 527 -1.77 -2.65 18.72
CA ALA A 527 -2.26 -3.39 19.88
C ALA A 527 -1.48 -4.71 20.12
N SER A 528 -1.17 -5.46 19.05
CA SER A 528 -0.39 -6.70 19.13
C SER A 528 1.11 -6.43 19.16
N ALA A 529 1.60 -5.51 18.32
CA ALA A 529 3.02 -5.19 18.20
C ALA A 529 3.58 -4.59 19.50
N TRP A 530 2.90 -3.60 20.09
CA TRP A 530 3.32 -2.97 21.35
C TRP A 530 3.33 -3.94 22.52
N LYS A 531 2.45 -4.94 22.51
CA LYS A 531 2.52 -6.04 23.49
C LYS A 531 3.82 -6.84 23.35
N LYS A 532 4.26 -7.11 22.12
CA LYS A 532 5.51 -7.85 21.82
C LYS A 532 6.78 -7.02 21.97
N LEU A 533 6.68 -5.69 21.81
CA LEU A 533 7.73 -4.74 22.21
C LEU A 533 7.79 -4.56 23.74
N GLN A 534 6.72 -4.95 24.44
CA GLN A 534 6.61 -5.01 25.89
C GLN A 534 6.43 -3.63 26.54
N TYR A 535 5.70 -2.73 25.90
CA TYR A 535 5.26 -1.49 26.56
C TYR A 535 4.46 -1.81 27.83
N GLN A 536 4.82 -1.16 28.94
CA GLN A 536 4.08 -1.28 30.20
C GLN A 536 2.74 -0.55 30.09
N ASP A 537 2.78 0.70 29.64
CA ASP A 537 1.60 1.55 29.47
C ASP A 537 1.42 1.96 28.00
N LYS A 538 0.15 2.11 27.59
CA LYS A 538 -0.23 2.40 26.20
C LYS A 538 -1.40 3.37 26.19
N VAL A 539 -1.23 4.49 25.50
CA VAL A 539 -2.22 5.57 25.38
C VAL A 539 -2.61 5.71 23.93
N PHE A 540 -3.91 5.56 23.65
CA PHE A 540 -4.47 5.67 22.30
C PHE A 540 -5.62 6.67 22.25
N ALA A 541 -6.02 7.12 21.05
CA ALA A 541 -7.14 8.05 20.93
C ALA A 541 -8.44 7.51 21.52
N GLU A 542 -8.65 6.19 21.50
CA GLU A 542 -9.86 5.55 22.04
C GLU A 542 -10.05 5.78 23.56
N THR A 543 -9.01 6.24 24.29
CA THR A 543 -9.11 6.50 25.73
C THR A 543 -9.63 7.91 26.07
N PHE A 544 -9.98 8.72 25.08
CA PHE A 544 -10.43 10.11 25.24
C PHE A 544 -11.82 10.34 24.64
N ASP A 545 -12.64 11.18 25.29
CA ASP A 545 -13.98 11.58 24.83
C ASP A 545 -13.96 12.68 23.75
N GLY A 546 -12.77 13.04 23.27
CA GLY A 546 -12.53 14.07 22.28
C GLY A 546 -11.08 14.54 22.33
N LEU A 547 -10.53 14.90 21.16
CA LEU A 547 -9.19 15.44 21.02
C LEU A 547 -9.28 16.73 20.22
N GLU A 548 -8.45 17.71 20.56
CA GLU A 548 -8.26 18.87 19.70
C GLU A 548 -7.57 18.43 18.41
N THR A 549 -8.11 18.85 17.28
CA THR A 549 -7.67 18.44 15.95
C THR A 549 -7.30 19.64 15.09
N ILE A 550 -6.43 19.40 14.12
CA ILE A 550 -6.19 20.27 12.98
C ILE A 550 -6.09 19.42 11.72
N HIS A 551 -6.68 19.90 10.62
CA HIS A 551 -6.83 19.13 9.39
C HIS A 551 -7.51 17.75 9.62
N GLY A 552 -8.39 17.64 10.63
CA GLY A 552 -9.10 16.41 10.95
C GLY A 552 -8.29 15.32 11.68
N TYR A 553 -7.06 15.59 12.09
CA TYR A 553 -6.24 14.70 12.93
C TYR A 553 -5.88 15.37 14.27
N PRO A 554 -5.65 14.61 15.35
CA PRO A 554 -5.19 15.19 16.62
C PRO A 554 -3.92 16.03 16.44
N SER A 555 -3.94 17.26 16.96
CA SER A 555 -2.83 18.20 16.79
C SER A 555 -1.60 17.77 17.60
N ASP A 556 -0.42 18.26 17.18
CA ASP A 556 0.83 18.04 17.90
C ASP A 556 0.78 18.68 19.30
N ALA A 557 0.20 19.88 19.44
CA ALA A 557 -0.09 20.50 20.73
C ALA A 557 -0.91 19.58 21.67
N GLN A 558 -2.00 18.98 21.17
CA GLN A 558 -2.82 18.06 21.96
C GLN A 558 -2.05 16.78 22.32
N ASN A 559 -1.24 16.27 21.39
CA ASN A 559 -0.40 15.10 21.60
C ASN A 559 0.69 15.36 22.66
N PHE A 560 1.39 16.49 22.59
CA PHE A 560 2.41 16.89 23.56
C PHE A 560 1.83 17.20 24.92
N LYS A 561 0.62 17.75 25.01
CA LYS A 561 -0.09 17.87 26.29
C LYS A 561 -0.32 16.50 26.94
N VAL A 562 -0.73 15.49 26.18
CA VAL A 562 -0.90 14.12 26.71
C VAL A 562 0.43 13.51 27.13
N LEU A 563 1.52 13.81 26.40
CA LEU A 563 2.88 13.43 26.77
C LEU A 563 3.29 14.06 28.10
N GLU A 564 3.11 15.38 28.28
CA GLU A 564 3.39 16.10 29.52
C GLU A 564 2.56 15.54 30.69
N GLU A 565 1.26 15.30 30.49
CA GLU A 565 0.40 14.67 31.50
C GLU A 565 0.83 13.25 31.87
N THR A 566 1.39 12.51 30.91
CA THR A 566 1.94 11.17 31.12
C THR A 566 3.22 11.24 31.95
N TYR A 567 4.11 12.15 31.61
CA TYR A 567 5.33 12.42 32.37
C TYR A 567 5.00 12.86 33.81
N GLU A 568 4.07 13.80 34.02
CA GLU A 568 3.73 14.31 35.35
C GLU A 568 3.15 13.25 36.30
N LYS A 569 2.44 12.24 35.76
CA LYS A 569 1.95 11.09 36.55
C LYS A 569 3.09 10.23 37.10
N GLU A 570 4.23 10.21 36.40
CA GLU A 570 5.35 9.32 36.67
C GLU A 570 6.65 10.10 36.99
N LYS A 571 6.55 11.39 37.33
CA LYS A 571 7.69 12.32 37.47
C LYS A 571 8.77 11.92 38.47
N ASP A 572 8.40 11.10 39.46
CA ASP A 572 9.32 10.60 40.51
C ASP A 572 9.98 9.25 40.13
N LYS A 573 9.72 8.74 38.92
CA LYS A 573 10.29 7.50 38.37
C LYS A 573 11.19 7.81 37.18
N LYS A 574 11.94 6.79 36.72
CA LYS A 574 12.62 6.87 35.43
C LYS A 574 11.61 6.60 34.32
N ASN A 575 11.54 7.46 33.32
CA ASN A 575 10.54 7.42 32.26
C ASN A 575 11.17 7.22 30.89
N PHE A 576 10.67 6.24 30.16
CA PHE A 576 10.92 6.09 28.74
C PHE A 576 9.59 6.22 28.00
N ILE A 577 9.40 7.32 27.28
CA ILE A 577 8.15 7.59 26.56
C ILE A 577 8.46 7.55 25.07
N PHE A 578 7.76 6.69 24.34
CA PHE A 578 7.77 6.69 22.88
C PHE A 578 6.43 7.24 22.38
N ASN A 579 6.48 8.44 21.82
CA ASN A 579 5.32 9.23 21.42
C ASN A 579 5.27 9.36 19.89
N ILE A 580 4.09 9.09 19.32
CA ILE A 580 3.84 9.11 17.88
C ILE A 580 2.73 10.10 17.59
N THR A 581 3.06 11.15 16.82
CA THR A 581 2.08 12.19 16.45
C THR A 581 1.19 11.75 15.28
N TYR A 582 0.22 12.59 14.89
CA TYR A 582 -0.71 12.32 13.77
C TYR A 582 -0.92 13.55 12.88
N GLN A 583 -0.64 14.76 13.37
CA GLN A 583 -1.04 16.03 12.75
C GLN A 583 -0.75 16.15 11.24
N ASN A 584 0.47 15.78 10.81
CA ASN A 584 0.88 15.97 9.42
C ASN A 584 0.56 14.76 8.52
N HIS A 585 -0.28 13.83 8.96
CA HIS A 585 -0.66 12.65 8.17
C HIS A 585 -1.34 13.06 6.85
N GLY A 586 -1.12 12.26 5.81
CA GLY A 586 -1.56 12.55 4.44
C GLY A 586 -3.07 12.69 4.24
N GLY A 587 -3.42 13.39 3.15
CA GLY A 587 -4.79 13.76 2.75
C GLY A 587 -4.80 15.19 2.20
N TYR A 588 -4.24 16.13 2.95
CA TYR A 588 -3.92 17.53 2.62
C TYR A 588 -4.97 18.33 1.81
N ASP A 589 -6.21 17.86 1.72
CA ASP A 589 -7.35 18.61 1.19
C ASP A 589 -7.59 19.88 2.02
N ASP A 590 -8.23 20.89 1.44
CA ASP A 590 -8.60 22.07 2.22
C ASP A 590 -9.61 21.70 3.32
N LYS A 591 -9.33 22.14 4.55
CA LYS A 591 -10.17 21.94 5.74
C LYS A 591 -10.37 23.27 6.45
N ASP A 592 -11.55 23.47 7.02
CA ASP A 592 -11.91 24.70 7.70
C ASP A 592 -11.08 24.97 8.97
N ASP A 593 -10.52 23.93 9.59
CA ASP A 593 -9.71 24.00 10.80
C ASP A 593 -8.22 24.29 10.55
N LEU A 594 -7.76 24.33 9.29
CA LEU A 594 -6.39 24.67 8.91
C LEU A 594 -6.33 26.05 8.23
N LYS A 595 -5.63 26.99 8.86
CA LYS A 595 -5.26 28.25 8.21
C LYS A 595 -3.97 28.06 7.40
N LYS A 596 -4.09 28.06 6.07
CA LYS A 596 -2.95 28.07 5.15
C LYS A 596 -2.07 29.32 5.34
N THR A 597 -0.78 29.12 5.61
CA THR A 597 0.24 30.18 5.81
C THR A 597 1.35 30.16 4.76
N VAL A 598 1.42 29.10 3.95
CA VAL A 598 2.37 28.95 2.84
C VAL A 598 1.60 29.12 1.52
N ASN A 599 2.23 29.77 0.55
CA ASN A 599 1.60 30.09 -0.73
C ASN A 599 2.63 29.96 -1.86
N PHE A 600 2.32 29.14 -2.87
CA PHE A 600 3.15 28.85 -4.03
C PHE A 600 2.64 29.50 -5.33
N SER A 601 1.75 30.49 -5.24
CA SER A 601 1.27 31.27 -6.39
C SER A 601 2.39 31.97 -7.15
N SER A 602 3.49 32.34 -6.48
CA SER A 602 4.65 33.01 -7.11
C SER A 602 5.44 32.09 -8.05
N ILE A 603 5.26 30.78 -7.95
CA ILE A 603 5.98 29.77 -8.75
C ILE A 603 5.05 28.99 -9.70
N GLY A 604 3.84 29.51 -9.92
CA GLY A 604 2.85 28.93 -10.85
C GLY A 604 1.54 28.49 -10.19
N GLY A 605 1.51 28.33 -8.85
CA GLY A 605 0.34 27.81 -8.14
C GLY A 605 0.09 26.33 -8.46
N GLY A 606 -1.09 25.81 -8.05
CA GLY A 606 -1.48 24.41 -8.30
C GLY A 606 -0.99 23.40 -7.26
N TYR A 607 -0.24 23.84 -6.25
CA TYR A 607 0.38 22.97 -5.23
C TYR A 607 -0.38 22.99 -3.89
N GLY A 608 -1.71 22.92 -3.92
CA GLY A 608 -2.56 23.11 -2.73
C GLY A 608 -2.22 22.15 -1.57
N HIS A 609 -1.95 20.88 -1.86
CA HIS A 609 -1.52 19.89 -0.86
C HIS A 609 -0.19 20.27 -0.20
N ALA A 610 0.79 20.75 -0.97
CA ALA A 610 2.09 21.17 -0.44
C ALA A 610 1.96 22.42 0.44
N GLU A 611 1.13 23.39 0.04
CA GLU A 611 0.84 24.58 0.85
C GLU A 611 0.20 24.22 2.19
N ASN A 612 -0.73 23.26 2.20
CA ASN A 612 -1.36 22.76 3.43
C ASN A 612 -0.34 22.01 4.30
N TYR A 613 0.44 21.10 3.73
CA TYR A 613 1.51 20.37 4.43
C TYR A 613 2.53 21.32 5.07
N PHE A 614 3.10 22.26 4.32
CA PHE A 614 4.09 23.20 4.87
C PHE A 614 3.49 24.16 5.90
N SER A 615 2.19 24.44 5.84
CA SER A 615 1.49 25.19 6.88
C SER A 615 1.36 24.39 8.18
N LEU A 616 1.11 23.08 8.10
CA LEU A 616 1.08 22.16 9.24
C LEU A 616 2.48 21.99 9.85
N MET A 617 3.52 21.86 9.02
CA MET A 617 4.91 21.77 9.48
C MET A 617 5.35 22.98 10.33
N LYS A 618 4.92 24.20 9.98
CA LYS A 618 5.16 25.40 10.80
C LYS A 618 4.50 25.32 12.17
N ILE A 619 3.35 24.66 12.27
CA ILE A 619 2.64 24.43 13.53
C ILE A 619 3.39 23.37 14.35
N SER A 620 3.79 22.26 13.72
CA SER A 620 4.62 21.23 14.37
C SER A 620 5.95 21.79 14.91
N ASP A 621 6.63 22.67 14.18
CA ASP A 621 7.86 23.34 14.65
C ASP A 621 7.61 24.22 15.88
N GLN A 622 6.49 24.95 15.90
CA GLN A 622 6.07 25.77 17.03
C GLN A 622 5.63 24.93 18.24
N ASP A 623 4.98 23.80 18.03
CA ASP A 623 4.58 22.89 19.13
C ASP A 623 5.79 22.16 19.69
N TYR A 624 6.77 21.81 18.84
CA TYR A 624 8.04 21.26 19.30
C TYR A 624 8.82 22.25 20.15
N LYS A 625 8.78 23.55 19.81
CA LYS A 625 9.30 24.61 20.68
C LYS A 625 8.65 24.60 22.06
N ASN A 626 7.33 24.51 22.11
CA ASN A 626 6.61 24.50 23.39
C ASN A 626 7.00 23.30 24.25
N LEU A 627 7.15 22.12 23.64
CA LEU A 627 7.61 20.90 24.31
C LEU A 627 9.02 21.07 24.90
N ILE A 628 9.97 21.59 24.12
CA ILE A 628 11.34 21.84 24.58
C ILE A 628 11.35 22.90 25.70
N GLU A 629 10.58 23.99 25.56
CA GLU A 629 10.45 25.02 26.59
C GLU A 629 9.86 24.49 27.91
N TYR A 630 8.97 23.49 27.86
CA TYR A 630 8.47 22.80 29.05
C TYR A 630 9.59 21.97 29.71
N PHE A 631 10.22 21.06 28.96
CA PHE A 631 11.24 20.16 29.52
C PHE A 631 12.57 20.84 29.88
N SER A 632 12.85 22.02 29.33
CA SER A 632 13.99 22.85 29.76
C SER A 632 13.89 23.32 31.21
N LYS A 633 12.67 23.35 31.77
CA LYS A 633 12.40 23.76 33.16
C LYS A 633 12.33 22.57 34.13
N VAL A 634 12.32 21.34 33.61
CA VAL A 634 12.38 20.10 34.40
C VAL A 634 13.77 19.98 35.01
N LYS A 635 13.83 19.63 36.31
CA LYS A 635 15.10 19.57 37.06
C LYS A 635 15.86 18.27 36.80
N GLU A 636 15.11 17.20 36.57
CA GLU A 636 15.62 15.87 36.31
C GLU A 636 16.30 15.83 34.93
N PRO A 637 17.47 15.18 34.80
CA PRO A 637 18.12 14.99 33.51
C PRO A 637 17.17 14.34 32.48
N THR A 638 16.90 15.07 31.42
CA THR A 638 15.89 14.76 30.41
C THR A 638 16.50 14.87 29.02
N MET A 639 16.32 13.82 28.22
CA MET A 639 16.67 13.75 26.80
C MET A 639 15.39 13.67 25.96
N ILE A 640 15.29 14.52 24.94
CA ILE A 640 14.22 14.47 23.94
C ILE A 640 14.83 14.16 22.58
N VAL A 641 14.39 13.06 21.99
CA VAL A 641 14.74 12.66 20.63
C VAL A 641 13.54 12.97 19.75
N MET A 642 13.68 13.82 18.74
CA MET A 642 12.62 14.12 17.77
C MET A 642 13.07 13.64 16.40
N PHE A 643 12.24 12.90 15.67
CA PHE A 643 12.56 12.49 14.30
C PHE A 643 11.32 12.34 13.42
N GLY A 644 11.47 12.61 12.13
CA GLY A 644 10.44 12.30 11.13
C GLY A 644 10.45 10.82 10.76
N ASP A 645 9.27 10.20 10.67
CA ASP A 645 9.14 8.81 10.25
C ASP A 645 9.32 8.61 8.74
N HIS A 646 8.80 9.55 7.94
CA HIS A 646 8.98 9.61 6.49
C HIS A 646 8.68 11.00 5.92
N GLN A 647 8.99 11.23 4.64
CA GLN A 647 8.48 12.38 3.90
C GLN A 647 7.01 12.18 3.49
N PRO A 648 6.22 13.26 3.31
CA PRO A 648 4.84 13.15 2.85
C PRO A 648 4.74 12.75 1.37
N SER A 649 3.56 12.28 0.95
CA SER A 649 3.20 12.18 -0.47
C SER A 649 2.37 13.40 -0.86
N LEU A 650 2.91 14.23 -1.76
CA LEU A 650 2.31 15.52 -2.17
C LEU A 650 1.89 15.55 -3.65
N GLY A 651 2.01 14.42 -4.35
CA GLY A 651 1.69 14.28 -5.77
C GLY A 651 2.87 14.53 -6.71
N ALA A 652 2.80 13.96 -7.92
CA ALA A 652 3.92 13.91 -8.86
C ALA A 652 4.44 15.29 -9.29
N ASP A 653 3.56 16.29 -9.45
CA ASP A 653 3.98 17.64 -9.83
C ASP A 653 4.76 18.33 -8.69
N CYS A 654 4.37 18.07 -7.44
CA CYS A 654 5.11 18.56 -6.28
C CYS A 654 6.46 17.84 -6.13
N ASP A 655 6.49 16.53 -6.38
CA ASP A 655 7.74 15.75 -6.35
C ASP A 655 8.76 16.26 -7.38
N ASN A 656 8.30 16.53 -8.61
CA ASN A 656 9.16 17.12 -9.65
C ASN A 656 9.68 18.52 -9.26
N LEU A 657 8.88 19.28 -8.50
CA LEU A 657 9.25 20.61 -8.01
C LEU A 657 10.29 20.51 -6.89
N LEU A 658 10.07 19.63 -5.90
CA LEU A 658 10.88 19.53 -4.69
C LEU A 658 12.16 18.71 -4.91
N PHE A 659 12.14 17.73 -5.82
CA PHE A 659 13.26 16.83 -6.12
C PHE A 659 13.65 16.88 -7.61
N PRO A 660 14.09 18.04 -8.14
CA PRO A 660 14.39 18.21 -9.57
C PRO A 660 15.55 17.35 -10.08
N HIS A 661 16.33 16.76 -9.16
CA HIS A 661 17.46 15.89 -9.46
C HIS A 661 17.15 14.39 -9.36
N ALA A 662 15.94 14.02 -8.95
CA ALA A 662 15.50 12.62 -8.94
C ALA A 662 15.51 11.99 -10.35
N GLY A 663 15.60 10.66 -10.41
CA GLY A 663 15.62 9.87 -11.64
C GLY A 663 16.79 8.89 -11.77
N THR A 664 17.66 8.82 -10.76
CA THR A 664 18.66 7.75 -10.62
C THR A 664 18.54 7.14 -9.22
N PRO A 665 18.85 5.85 -9.03
CA PRO A 665 18.73 5.21 -7.71
C PRO A 665 19.44 5.97 -6.58
N GLU A 666 20.61 6.55 -6.86
CA GLU A 666 21.35 7.36 -5.90
C GLU A 666 20.66 8.70 -5.58
N ASN A 667 20.19 9.44 -6.59
CA ASN A 667 19.51 10.72 -6.39
C ASN A 667 18.13 10.54 -5.74
N ASP A 668 17.47 9.43 -6.01
CA ASP A 668 16.16 9.09 -5.46
C ASP A 668 16.24 8.89 -3.93
N MET A 669 17.44 8.64 -3.37
CA MET A 669 17.66 8.61 -1.92
C MET A 669 17.24 9.92 -1.22
N THR A 670 17.24 11.06 -1.92
CA THR A 670 16.78 12.34 -1.35
C THR A 670 15.30 12.33 -0.93
N GLN A 671 14.52 11.40 -1.47
CA GLN A 671 13.09 11.21 -1.16
C GLN A 671 12.87 10.37 0.12
N TYR A 672 13.95 9.93 0.76
CA TYR A 672 13.97 9.00 1.88
C TYR A 672 14.78 9.55 3.06
N ILE A 673 14.83 10.88 3.18
CA ILE A 673 15.56 11.60 4.22
C ILE A 673 14.58 12.41 5.07
N THR A 674 14.62 12.21 6.38
CA THR A 674 13.92 13.03 7.37
C THR A 674 14.92 13.63 8.36
N PRO A 675 14.60 14.74 9.04
CA PRO A 675 15.44 15.28 10.10
C PRO A 675 15.29 14.45 11.39
N PHE A 676 16.36 14.42 12.20
CA PHE A 676 16.30 14.01 13.60
C PHE A 676 17.07 14.98 14.52
N SER A 677 16.72 15.01 15.79
CA SER A 677 17.47 15.70 16.85
C SER A 677 17.49 14.88 18.14
N ILE A 678 18.55 15.03 18.91
CA ILE A 678 18.71 14.60 20.29
C ILE A 678 19.06 15.86 21.07
N TRP A 679 18.09 16.39 21.79
CA TRP A 679 18.25 17.53 22.68
C TRP A 679 18.23 17.06 24.14
N ALA A 680 18.96 17.76 25.00
CA ALA A 680 18.94 17.49 26.44
C ALA A 680 18.88 18.77 27.27
N ASN A 681 18.31 18.68 28.47
CA ASN A 681 18.37 19.76 29.48
C ASN A 681 19.65 19.72 30.35
N TYR A 682 20.62 18.89 29.95
CA TYR A 682 21.95 18.76 30.53
C TYR A 682 22.98 18.74 29.38
N ASP A 683 24.25 18.99 29.69
CA ASP A 683 25.29 19.13 28.68
C ASP A 683 25.47 17.85 27.84
N ILE A 684 25.33 17.99 26.52
CA ILE A 684 25.65 16.97 25.52
C ILE A 684 26.48 17.60 24.39
N PRO A 685 27.10 16.81 23.50
CA PRO A 685 27.73 17.36 22.31
C PRO A 685 26.74 18.13 21.43
N ASP A 686 27.19 19.24 20.86
CA ASP A 686 26.48 19.94 19.79
C ASP A 686 27.11 19.52 18.46
N GLU A 687 26.39 18.69 17.69
CA GLU A 687 26.92 18.00 16.51
C GLU A 687 25.87 17.91 15.40
N THR A 688 26.34 17.96 14.15
CA THR A 688 25.51 17.68 12.97
C THR A 688 26.03 16.44 12.24
N ILE A 689 25.17 15.43 12.12
CA ILE A 689 25.43 14.17 11.43
C ILE A 689 24.84 14.23 10.01
N ASP A 690 25.69 14.18 8.99
CA ASP A 690 25.27 14.32 7.59
C ASP A 690 24.43 13.14 7.10
N LYS A 691 24.74 11.90 7.51
CA LYS A 691 24.00 10.69 7.12
C LYS A 691 23.93 9.70 8.27
N LEU A 692 22.73 9.26 8.61
CA LEU A 692 22.49 8.20 9.58
C LEU A 692 21.25 7.40 9.16
N SER A 693 21.35 6.09 8.90
CA SER A 693 20.13 5.28 8.74
C SER A 693 19.44 5.01 10.06
N ILE A 694 18.10 4.92 10.02
CA ILE A 694 17.23 4.85 11.20
C ILE A 694 17.50 3.66 12.13
N ASN A 695 18.02 2.55 11.61
CA ASN A 695 18.44 1.39 12.39
C ASN A 695 19.57 1.72 13.40
N TYR A 696 20.37 2.76 13.15
CA TYR A 696 21.43 3.20 14.07
C TYR A 696 20.94 4.15 15.17
N LEU A 697 19.73 4.72 15.05
CA LEU A 697 19.24 5.76 15.94
C LEU A 697 19.21 5.31 17.41
N SER A 698 18.75 4.08 17.69
CA SER A 698 18.76 3.52 19.04
C SER A 698 20.17 3.52 19.66
N SER A 699 21.19 3.14 18.90
CA SER A 699 22.56 3.04 19.39
C SER A 699 23.17 4.43 19.64
N LEU A 700 22.87 5.40 18.77
CA LEU A 700 23.25 6.79 18.98
C LEU A 700 22.61 7.39 20.25
N ILE A 701 21.33 7.10 20.49
CA ILE A 701 20.62 7.53 21.71
C ILE A 701 21.28 6.93 22.96
N MET A 702 21.54 5.63 22.96
CA MET A 702 22.16 4.94 24.10
C MET A 702 23.54 5.49 24.43
N LYS A 703 24.37 5.73 23.41
CA LYS A 703 25.69 6.34 23.57
C LYS A 703 25.57 7.75 24.16
N THR A 704 24.68 8.58 23.62
CA THR A 704 24.49 9.97 24.07
C THR A 704 23.91 10.04 25.49
N ALA A 705 23.06 9.09 25.86
CA ALA A 705 22.46 8.97 27.19
C ALA A 705 23.42 8.33 28.21
N ASN A 706 24.65 7.99 27.81
CA ASN A 706 25.66 7.32 28.63
C ASN A 706 25.15 6.02 29.30
N TYR A 707 24.24 5.31 28.64
CA TYR A 707 23.80 3.98 29.06
C TYR A 707 24.64 2.91 28.37
N GLN A 708 24.91 1.80 29.07
CA GLN A 708 25.64 0.68 28.48
C GLN A 708 24.82 0.05 27.37
N MET A 709 25.33 0.09 26.14
CA MET A 709 24.69 -0.56 25.00
C MET A 709 24.65 -2.08 25.17
N THR A 710 23.66 -2.73 24.56
CA THR A 710 23.72 -4.19 24.36
C THR A 710 24.83 -4.52 23.35
N PRO A 711 25.35 -5.76 23.32
CA PRO A 711 26.31 -6.15 22.29
C PRO A 711 25.84 -5.85 20.87
N TYR A 712 24.56 -6.05 20.59
CA TYR A 712 23.98 -5.72 19.29
C TYR A 712 24.02 -4.22 18.98
N GLN A 713 23.64 -3.36 19.94
CA GLN A 713 23.72 -1.91 19.78
C GLN A 713 25.16 -1.42 19.62
N GLU A 714 26.11 -1.99 20.38
CA GLU A 714 27.53 -1.68 20.25
C GLU A 714 28.04 -2.00 18.84
N PHE A 715 27.70 -3.18 18.32
CA PHE A 715 28.05 -3.56 16.95
C PHE A 715 27.47 -2.58 15.92
N LEU A 716 26.21 -2.18 16.07
CA LEU A 716 25.58 -1.19 15.19
C LEU A 716 26.25 0.19 15.30
N TYR A 717 26.63 0.61 16.51
CA TYR A 717 27.31 1.87 16.74
C TYR A 717 28.70 1.92 16.07
N GLU A 718 29.42 0.79 16.04
CA GLU A 718 30.69 0.63 15.30
C GLU A 718 30.45 0.57 13.78
N LEU A 719 29.42 -0.16 13.34
CA LEU A 719 29.13 -0.37 11.92
C LEU A 719 28.78 0.93 11.19
N LYS A 720 28.07 1.85 11.84
CA LYS A 720 27.67 3.14 11.24
C LYS A 720 28.87 3.97 10.75
N ASP A 721 30.06 3.78 11.34
CA ASP A 721 31.27 4.51 10.96
C ASP A 721 31.87 3.97 9.65
N LYS A 722 31.49 2.76 9.24
CA LYS A 722 31.84 2.16 7.94
C LYS A 722 30.72 2.33 6.92
N TYR A 723 29.48 2.14 7.36
CA TYR A 723 28.28 2.22 6.53
C TYR A 723 27.24 3.11 7.23
N PRO A 724 27.35 4.44 7.10
CA PRO A 724 26.43 5.37 7.76
C PRO A 724 24.98 5.23 7.27
N VAL A 725 24.78 4.66 6.09
CA VAL A 725 23.44 4.38 5.54
C VAL A 725 23.38 2.92 5.12
N ILE A 726 22.51 2.16 5.79
CA ILE A 726 22.01 0.86 5.33
C ILE A 726 20.50 0.99 5.24
N GLY A 727 19.98 1.02 4.01
CA GLY A 727 18.55 1.13 3.73
C GLY A 727 18.13 0.27 2.54
N LEU A 728 16.83 0.14 2.33
CA LEU A 728 16.31 -0.69 1.24
C LEU A 728 16.59 -0.08 -0.14
N TYR A 729 16.53 1.25 -0.26
CA TYR A 729 16.70 1.96 -1.54
C TYR A 729 18.16 2.26 -1.90
N GLY A 730 19.06 2.03 -0.95
CA GLY A 730 20.47 2.20 -1.16
C GLY A 730 21.25 2.26 0.13
N CYS A 731 22.55 2.08 -0.01
CA CYS A 731 23.52 2.17 1.08
C CYS A 731 24.62 3.16 0.70
N TYR A 732 25.20 3.80 1.70
CA TYR A 732 26.42 4.59 1.56
C TYR A 732 27.48 4.04 2.50
N ASP A 733 28.69 3.88 1.99
CA ASP A 733 29.87 3.70 2.85
C ASP A 733 30.43 5.05 3.33
N ALA A 734 31.38 5.00 4.27
CA ALA A 734 32.01 6.18 4.86
C ALA A 734 32.81 7.04 3.86
N ALA A 735 33.16 6.48 2.69
CA ALA A 735 33.79 7.23 1.61
C ALA A 735 32.76 7.93 0.70
N GLY A 736 31.47 7.75 0.97
CA GLY A 736 30.37 8.31 0.21
C GLY A 736 30.04 7.52 -1.06
N LYS A 737 30.52 6.28 -1.21
CA LYS A 737 30.16 5.45 -2.35
C LYS A 737 28.76 4.87 -2.16
N TYR A 738 27.92 5.06 -3.17
CA TYR A 738 26.58 4.50 -3.25
C TYR A 738 26.59 3.03 -3.69
N TYR A 739 25.73 2.24 -3.05
CA TYR A 739 25.38 0.88 -3.44
C TYR A 739 23.86 0.80 -3.59
N GLN A 740 23.37 0.17 -4.65
CA GLN A 740 21.93 0.09 -4.91
C GLN A 740 21.23 -0.83 -3.91
N SER A 741 21.92 -1.87 -3.45
CA SER A 741 21.43 -2.78 -2.42
C SER A 741 22.52 -3.11 -1.40
N VAL A 742 22.11 -3.40 -0.17
CA VAL A 742 23.00 -3.95 0.87
C VAL A 742 23.66 -5.26 0.42
N TYR A 743 23.04 -5.99 -0.51
CA TYR A 743 23.60 -7.22 -1.09
C TYR A 743 24.69 -6.98 -2.13
N ASP A 744 24.89 -5.74 -2.59
CA ASP A 744 26.02 -5.36 -3.46
C ASP A 744 27.32 -5.12 -2.68
N ILE A 745 27.24 -5.16 -1.34
CA ILE A 745 28.37 -4.95 -0.44
C ILE A 745 28.95 -6.31 -0.03
N ASP A 746 30.13 -6.62 -0.56
CA ASP A 746 30.92 -7.80 -0.17
C ASP A 746 31.80 -7.48 1.05
N ASP A 747 31.18 -7.42 2.22
CA ASP A 747 31.84 -7.10 3.49
C ASP A 747 31.36 -8.05 4.62
N ALA A 748 32.32 -8.57 5.39
CA ALA A 748 32.04 -9.50 6.48
C ALA A 748 31.20 -8.87 7.61
N ASP A 749 31.30 -7.56 7.83
CA ASP A 749 30.52 -6.86 8.86
C ASP A 749 29.05 -6.76 8.44
N ILE A 750 28.76 -6.54 7.16
CA ILE A 750 27.38 -6.58 6.64
C ILE A 750 26.78 -7.99 6.81
N ASN A 751 27.55 -9.05 6.53
CA ASN A 751 27.08 -10.41 6.78
C ASN A 751 26.91 -10.70 8.27
N THR A 752 27.78 -10.17 9.14
CA THR A 752 27.65 -10.27 10.59
C THR A 752 26.38 -9.60 11.08
N TYR A 753 26.03 -8.43 10.53
CA TYR A 753 24.77 -7.75 10.83
C TYR A 753 23.57 -8.63 10.44
N ARG A 754 23.59 -9.25 9.25
CA ARG A 754 22.56 -10.20 8.81
C ARG A 754 22.41 -11.38 9.77
N CYS A 755 23.53 -11.95 10.23
CA CYS A 755 23.54 -13.04 11.21
C CYS A 755 22.91 -12.60 12.54
N LEU A 756 23.30 -11.44 13.08
CA LEU A 756 22.76 -10.91 14.33
C LEU A 756 21.25 -10.65 14.23
N GLN A 757 20.79 -9.98 13.16
CA GLN A 757 19.38 -9.73 12.93
C GLN A 757 18.60 -11.04 12.71
N TYR A 758 19.15 -12.01 11.98
CA TYR A 758 18.52 -13.32 11.80
C TYR A 758 18.34 -14.06 13.13
N ASN A 759 19.36 -14.06 14.02
CA ASN A 759 19.23 -14.64 15.36
C ASN A 759 18.16 -13.93 16.19
N ASN A 760 18.09 -12.61 16.08
CA ASN A 760 17.11 -11.81 16.80
C ASN A 760 15.66 -12.13 16.35
N VAL A 761 15.42 -12.10 15.04
CA VAL A 761 14.06 -12.10 14.47
C VAL A 761 13.55 -13.51 14.21
N PHE A 762 14.36 -14.40 13.62
CA PHE A 762 13.87 -15.66 13.04
C PHE A 762 14.32 -16.94 13.77
N ASP A 763 15.51 -16.95 14.37
CA ASP A 763 16.02 -18.18 15.02
C ASP A 763 15.26 -18.49 16.31
N SER A 764 14.78 -19.73 16.47
CA SER A 764 14.19 -20.20 17.72
C SER A 764 15.19 -20.15 18.88
N ASP A 765 16.48 -20.34 18.60
CA ASP A 765 17.57 -20.32 19.60
C ASP A 765 18.24 -18.93 19.67
N ARG A 766 17.42 -17.88 19.85
CA ARG A 766 17.90 -16.50 20.07
C ARG A 766 18.84 -16.45 21.26
N ILE A 767 19.93 -15.69 21.14
CA ILE A 767 20.94 -15.49 22.19
C ILE A 767 20.58 -14.22 22.98
N PRO A 768 19.97 -14.30 24.18
CA PRO A 768 19.43 -13.12 24.84
C PRO A 768 20.51 -12.13 25.29
N SER A 769 21.73 -12.60 25.58
CA SER A 769 22.87 -11.74 25.95
C SER A 769 23.31 -10.77 24.87
N LEU A 770 22.93 -11.00 23.60
CA LEU A 770 23.20 -10.04 22.53
C LEU A 770 22.25 -8.84 22.54
N PHE A 771 21.02 -9.02 23.04
CA PHE A 771 19.93 -8.08 22.80
C PHE A 771 19.29 -7.51 24.07
N TYR A 772 19.58 -8.09 25.24
CA TYR A 772 19.05 -7.64 26.54
C TYR A 772 20.19 -7.29 27.50
N PRO A 773 20.07 -6.20 28.28
CA PRO A 773 21.11 -5.80 29.22
C PRO A 773 21.36 -6.84 30.33
N GLU A 774 20.32 -7.56 30.79
CA GLU A 774 20.49 -8.63 31.80
C GLU A 774 20.82 -10.00 31.20
N GLY A 775 20.93 -10.09 29.87
CA GLY A 775 21.16 -11.32 29.13
C GLY A 775 20.07 -12.38 29.28
N LYS A 776 18.84 -11.96 29.60
CA LYS A 776 17.66 -12.80 29.70
C LYS A 776 16.45 -12.10 29.07
N GLU A 777 15.56 -12.89 28.49
CA GLU A 777 14.26 -12.39 28.05
C GLU A 777 13.36 -12.16 29.27
N SER A 778 12.63 -11.05 29.28
CA SER A 778 11.51 -10.84 30.21
C SER A 778 10.38 -11.82 29.89
N ASN A 779 9.92 -12.52 30.93
CA ASN A 779 8.83 -13.50 30.86
C ASN A 779 7.47 -12.88 30.49
#